data_AF-A0A7K8TCP5-F1
#
_entry.id   AF-A0A7K8TCP5-F1
#
_cell.length_a   1.000
_cell.length_b   1.000
_cell.length_c   1.000
_cell.angle_alpha   90.00
_cell.angle_beta   90.00
_cell.angle_gamma   90.00
#
_symmetry.space_group_name_H-M   'P 1'
#
loop_
_entity.id
_entity.type
_entity.pdbx_description
1 polymer ?
#
loop_
_entity_poly.entity_id
_entity_poly.type
_entity_poly.pdbx_seq_one_letter_code
_entity_poly.pdbx_strand_id
1 'polypeptide(L)'
;MSDPAVCCFLTKTLCAQGGRLGLTELRQHIGLSAQQLEETLSAAGPQRFLVLRDGDDDAGVLAVSAVRVCVRKECGGCERLHLCKLHLMGKCNRGPRSCKYSHDIINAENKKVLKTHELSGLDENELRVLLLQNDPFLLPDVCQFYNRKDSTCSQQNNCNRLHICRHFLQGECRFLPCKRSHNLFDTHALRVLESGGINVTIASNIQAIYNHKHVEFNRELKKGKSKLENLLKKPAVIRSKELRIPLQTVGSTLQVPPSEGEYLGKYQLLSCASSCAGLSSNVRGQSQHQLPTGAGGKDEDKKDNSSTKASKDKEEKCDEICVFYVRKYCKNKDKCRSVHYHLPYRWQVYNGITWNDLSMMEEIEKAYCDPKTSSIPDKNINFQTMTCCSSSLRRLSTPSSVTNPAFVLTTRWIWYWKNDQGQWIEYGEQGEGNSVSSPSSDILENLYLADPDGTISFQAGLHHYQLSFKEMTQTNTFFKTQRLVCRRPKFVSSEDVQKIKKGQQDSSIPNKACPVHWDQSALPDLGYKAVEVSNTTSEYNKIKQLFLQTMKTYDVLKIRRIQNPSLWKVFQWQKEQMKRENGGKEVNERLLFHGTKISYMEAICIHNFDWRICGSNGTNYGKGIYFARDASYSHEYCQPALKTNVMFVARVLVGEYVKGNAAYVRPPTKSVDGLRFYDSCVDNELNPSIFVVFEKYQIYPEYIIEYRE
;
A
#
# COMPACT_ATOMS: atom_id res chain seq x y z
N MET A 1 -9.33 21.25 0.82
CA MET A 1 -9.89 19.97 1.29
C MET A 1 -8.81 18.92 1.06
N SER A 2 -8.42 18.16 2.07
CA SER A 2 -7.32 17.19 1.93
C SER A 2 -7.73 16.09 0.94
N ASP A 3 -6.95 15.89 -0.13
CA ASP A 3 -7.17 14.84 -1.12
C ASP A 3 -7.17 13.45 -0.43
N PRO A 4 -8.27 12.67 -0.49
CA PRO A 4 -8.37 11.33 0.10
C PRO A 4 -7.26 10.37 -0.35
N ALA A 5 -6.74 10.51 -1.57
CA ALA A 5 -5.64 9.69 -2.08
C ALA A 5 -4.32 10.04 -1.40
N VAL A 6 -3.98 11.33 -1.29
CA VAL A 6 -2.79 11.81 -0.55
C VAL A 6 -2.89 11.43 0.92
N CYS A 7 -4.07 11.57 1.49
CA CYS A 7 -4.40 11.19 2.85
C CYS A 7 -4.28 9.68 3.10
N CYS A 8 -4.77 8.83 2.19
CA CYS A 8 -4.58 7.39 2.26
C CYS A 8 -3.09 7.03 2.13
N PHE A 9 -2.36 7.69 1.23
CA PHE A 9 -0.92 7.49 1.05
C PHE A 9 -0.14 7.90 2.31
N LEU A 10 -0.46 9.04 2.91
CA LEU A 10 0.08 9.50 4.19
C LEU A 10 -0.16 8.48 5.30
N THR A 11 -1.41 8.02 5.46
CA THR A 11 -1.75 6.99 6.46
C THR A 11 -0.96 5.72 6.19
N LYS A 12 -0.83 5.29 4.93
CA LYS A 12 -0.04 4.13 4.52
C LYS A 12 1.43 4.27 4.89
N THR A 13 2.08 5.36 4.48
CA THR A 13 3.48 5.65 4.79
C THR A 13 3.73 5.68 6.30
N LEU A 14 2.87 6.35 7.06
CA LEU A 14 2.98 6.40 8.52
C LEU A 14 2.84 5.00 9.13
N CYS A 15 1.83 4.22 8.74
CA CYS A 15 1.60 2.88 9.30
C CYS A 15 2.70 1.88 8.92
N ALA A 16 3.23 1.95 7.70
CA ALA A 16 4.38 1.15 7.26
C ALA A 16 5.65 1.45 8.08
N GLN A 17 5.75 2.64 8.67
CA GLN A 17 6.83 3.06 9.58
C GLN A 17 6.44 2.96 11.06
N GLY A 18 5.44 2.13 11.40
CA GLY A 18 5.05 1.91 12.81
C GLY A 18 4.13 2.99 13.39
N GLY A 19 3.47 3.79 12.54
CA GLY A 19 2.36 4.67 12.88
C GLY A 19 2.73 6.12 13.20
N ARG A 20 4.03 6.45 13.24
CA ARG A 20 4.58 7.79 13.49
C ARG A 20 5.84 8.00 12.65
N LEU A 21 6.04 9.21 12.15
CA LEU A 21 7.21 9.58 11.35
C LEU A 21 7.59 11.04 11.56
N GLY A 22 8.87 11.41 11.48
CA GLY A 22 9.30 12.82 11.50
C GLY A 22 8.74 13.59 10.31
N LEU A 23 8.38 14.87 10.46
CA LEU A 23 7.80 15.70 9.40
C LEU A 23 8.77 15.83 8.22
N THR A 24 10.06 16.02 8.52
CA THR A 24 11.11 16.10 7.50
C THR A 24 11.25 14.81 6.72
N GLU A 25 11.21 13.67 7.41
CA GLU A 25 11.37 12.39 6.74
C GLU A 25 10.09 11.95 6.01
N LEU A 26 8.91 12.29 6.54
CA LEU A 26 7.62 12.12 5.87
C LEU A 26 7.59 12.90 4.55
N ARG A 27 8.09 14.14 4.56
CA ARG A 27 8.26 14.96 3.35
C ARG A 27 9.11 14.25 2.28
N GLN A 28 10.23 13.64 2.67
CA GLN A 28 11.11 12.91 1.76
C GLN A 28 10.45 11.66 1.14
N HIS A 29 9.55 10.99 1.87
CA HIS A 29 8.84 9.82 1.37
C HIS A 29 7.74 10.15 0.35
N ILE A 30 7.13 11.33 0.46
CA ILE A 30 5.96 11.71 -0.36
C ILE A 30 6.37 12.64 -1.52
N GLY A 31 7.51 13.31 -1.43
CA GLY A 31 7.96 14.24 -2.46
C GLY A 31 7.15 15.54 -2.52
N LEU A 32 6.45 15.90 -1.44
CA LEU A 32 5.74 17.17 -1.29
C LEU A 32 6.66 18.27 -0.75
N SER A 33 6.35 19.53 -1.03
CA SER A 33 7.00 20.65 -0.35
C SER A 33 6.60 20.72 1.13
N ALA A 34 7.38 21.42 1.97
CA ALA A 34 7.06 21.59 3.39
C ALA A 34 5.67 22.23 3.59
N GLN A 35 5.39 23.27 2.80
CA GLN A 35 4.12 23.99 2.84
C GLN A 35 2.94 23.10 2.45
N GLN A 36 3.07 22.32 1.36
CA GLN A 36 2.01 21.42 0.90
C GLN A 36 1.70 20.32 1.91
N LEU A 37 2.73 19.77 2.57
CA LEU A 37 2.55 18.77 3.61
C LEU A 37 1.83 19.37 4.82
N GLU A 38 2.24 20.55 5.30
CA GLU A 38 1.58 21.22 6.43
C GLU A 38 0.11 21.57 6.13
N GLU A 39 -0.18 22.10 4.94
CA GLU A 39 -1.55 22.38 4.50
C GLU A 39 -2.41 21.11 4.45
N THR A 40 -1.84 20.01 3.96
CA THR A 40 -2.53 18.71 3.89
C THR A 40 -2.82 18.14 5.27
N LEU A 41 -1.84 18.16 6.18
CA LEU A 41 -1.99 17.69 7.55
C LEU A 41 -3.00 18.54 8.32
N SER A 42 -2.95 19.86 8.15
CA SER A 42 -3.90 20.81 8.74
C SER A 42 -5.33 20.58 8.23
N ALA A 43 -5.50 20.39 6.92
CA ALA A 43 -6.81 20.15 6.30
C ALA A 43 -7.43 18.81 6.69
N ALA A 44 -6.62 17.76 6.86
CA ALA A 44 -7.08 16.44 7.32
C ALA A 44 -7.40 16.42 8.82
N GLY A 45 -6.80 17.32 9.59
CA GLY A 45 -7.08 17.57 10.99
C GLY A 45 -6.54 16.50 11.97
N PRO A 46 -6.62 16.78 13.28
CA PRO A 46 -6.01 15.96 14.33
C PRO A 46 -6.69 14.60 14.53
N GLN A 47 -7.87 14.40 13.93
CA GLN A 47 -8.57 13.11 13.95
C GLN A 47 -7.97 12.09 12.98
N ARG A 48 -7.14 12.55 12.04
CA ARG A 48 -6.41 11.72 11.07
C ARG A 48 -4.90 11.80 11.20
N PHE A 49 -4.37 13.01 11.39
CA PHE A 49 -2.94 13.21 11.56
C PHE A 49 -2.68 14.14 12.73
N LEU A 50 -2.02 13.59 13.75
CA LEU A 50 -1.60 14.35 14.91
C LEU A 50 -0.17 14.85 14.69
N VAL A 51 0.00 16.17 14.60
CA VAL A 51 1.31 16.80 14.50
C VAL A 51 1.82 17.11 15.91
N LEU A 52 2.90 16.42 16.29
CA LEU A 52 3.57 16.52 17.58
C LEU A 52 4.74 17.49 17.47
N ARG A 53 4.55 18.71 17.98
CA ARG A 53 5.63 19.69 18.13
C ARG A 53 6.25 19.50 19.52
N ASP A 54 6.94 18.39 19.70
CA ASP A 54 7.85 18.22 20.83
C ASP A 54 9.04 19.15 20.55
N GLY A 55 9.54 19.89 21.55
CA GLY A 55 10.47 21.03 21.36
C GLY A 55 11.89 20.72 20.85
N ASP A 56 12.04 19.72 19.99
CA ASP A 56 13.24 19.34 19.25
C ASP A 56 13.02 19.62 17.74
N ASP A 57 14.10 19.77 16.97
CA ASP A 57 14.10 20.41 15.62
C ASP A 57 13.29 19.70 14.51
N ASP A 58 12.69 18.52 14.74
CA ASP A 58 11.79 17.83 13.78
C ASP A 58 10.46 17.42 14.42
N ALA A 59 9.39 18.14 14.08
CA ALA A 59 8.03 17.82 14.51
C ALA A 59 7.63 16.42 14.02
N GLY A 60 7.01 15.59 14.88
CA GLY A 60 6.51 14.27 14.48
C GLY A 60 5.10 14.33 13.90
N VAL A 61 4.76 13.41 13.00
CA VAL A 61 3.39 13.21 12.49
C VAL A 61 2.95 11.78 12.82
N LEU A 62 1.78 11.66 13.43
CA LEU A 62 1.23 10.39 13.91
C LEU A 62 -0.12 10.09 13.27
N ALA A 63 -0.31 8.87 12.78
CA ALA A 63 -1.55 8.45 12.14
C ALA A 63 -2.65 8.14 13.19
N VAL A 64 -3.78 8.83 13.08
CA VAL A 64 -4.93 8.68 13.98
C VAL A 64 -6.12 8.15 13.20
N SER A 65 -6.96 7.35 13.84
CA SER A 65 -8.18 6.84 13.23
C SER A 65 -9.32 6.73 14.23
N ALA A 66 -10.54 6.97 13.75
CA ALA A 66 -11.78 6.76 14.50
C ALA A 66 -12.31 5.32 14.40
N VAL A 67 -11.72 4.47 13.55
CA VAL A 67 -12.16 3.08 13.36
C VAL A 67 -11.99 2.26 14.62
N ARG A 68 -13.02 1.50 15.00
CA ARG A 68 -13.03 0.64 16.20
C ARG A 68 -13.47 -0.78 15.86
N VAL A 69 -13.04 -1.73 16.67
CA VAL A 69 -13.48 -3.12 16.65
C VAL A 69 -14.85 -3.24 17.33
N CYS A 70 -15.71 -4.09 16.79
CA CYS A 70 -17.02 -4.38 17.35
C CYS A 70 -16.87 -5.17 18.67
N VAL A 71 -17.53 -4.70 19.73
CA VAL A 71 -17.50 -5.32 21.06
C VAL A 71 -18.75 -6.17 21.35
N ARG A 72 -19.71 -6.22 20.41
CA ARG A 72 -20.96 -6.98 20.57
C ARG A 72 -20.70 -8.46 20.34
N LYS A 73 -21.26 -9.31 21.21
CA LYS A 73 -21.14 -10.78 21.10
C LYS A 73 -21.93 -11.36 19.91
N GLU A 74 -23.01 -10.69 19.56
CA GLU A 74 -23.89 -10.96 18.42
C GLU A 74 -24.19 -9.62 17.74
N CYS A 75 -23.98 -9.54 16.44
CA CYS A 75 -24.08 -8.31 15.67
C CYS A 75 -24.75 -8.59 14.33
N GLY A 76 -25.89 -7.96 14.07
CA GLY A 76 -26.58 -8.03 12.76
C GLY A 76 -26.02 -7.08 11.70
N GLY A 77 -24.78 -6.59 11.90
CA GLY A 77 -24.16 -5.54 11.09
C GLY A 77 -24.04 -4.22 11.84
N CYS A 78 -22.85 -3.60 11.77
CA CYS A 78 -22.59 -2.27 12.34
C CYS A 78 -21.41 -1.59 11.62
N GLU A 79 -21.14 -0.33 11.96
CA GLU A 79 -20.04 0.47 11.39
C GLU A 79 -18.68 0.24 12.08
N ARG A 80 -18.48 -0.94 12.67
CA ARG A 80 -17.23 -1.33 13.36
C ARG A 80 -16.64 -2.59 12.74
N LEU A 81 -15.34 -2.78 12.91
CA LEU A 81 -14.64 -3.94 12.36
C LEU A 81 -14.98 -5.22 13.13
N HIS A 82 -15.26 -6.31 12.41
CA HIS A 82 -15.49 -7.63 12.96
C HIS A 82 -14.25 -8.49 12.70
N LEU A 83 -13.42 -8.66 13.73
CA LEU A 83 -12.15 -9.40 13.68
C LEU A 83 -11.76 -9.95 15.05
N CYS A 84 -10.84 -10.92 15.06
CA CYS A 84 -10.35 -11.56 16.26
C CYS A 84 -9.32 -10.67 16.97
N LYS A 85 -9.70 -10.08 18.12
CA LYS A 85 -8.79 -9.31 19.00
C LYS A 85 -7.52 -10.10 19.33
N LEU A 86 -7.64 -11.39 19.69
CA LEU A 86 -6.50 -12.20 20.07
C LEU A 86 -5.55 -12.46 18.89
N HIS A 87 -6.07 -12.59 17.66
CA HIS A 87 -5.24 -12.77 16.47
C HIS A 87 -4.46 -11.48 16.15
N LEU A 88 -5.14 -10.34 16.26
CA LEU A 88 -4.52 -9.01 16.14
C LEU A 88 -3.44 -8.75 17.20
N MET A 89 -3.48 -9.46 18.32
CA MET A 89 -2.46 -9.41 19.38
C MET A 89 -1.40 -10.52 19.25
N GLY A 90 -1.52 -11.43 18.27
CA GLY A 90 -0.61 -12.57 18.08
C GLY A 90 -0.80 -13.72 19.10
N LYS A 91 -1.98 -13.83 19.70
CA LYS A 91 -2.28 -14.73 20.84
C LYS A 91 -3.47 -15.67 20.61
N CYS A 92 -4.02 -15.70 19.40
CA CYS A 92 -5.14 -16.59 19.12
C CYS A 92 -4.62 -18.01 18.90
N ASN A 93 -4.94 -18.92 19.81
CA ASN A 93 -4.57 -20.34 19.70
C ASN A 93 -5.55 -21.13 18.82
N ARG A 94 -6.57 -20.47 18.26
CA ARG A 94 -7.54 -21.07 17.34
C ARG A 94 -7.15 -20.70 15.92
N GLY A 95 -7.04 -21.68 15.03
CA GLY A 95 -6.78 -21.41 13.61
C GLY A 95 -7.95 -20.69 12.92
N PRO A 96 -7.75 -20.12 11.70
CA PRO A 96 -8.75 -19.30 11.01
C PRO A 96 -10.10 -19.98 10.80
N ARG A 97 -10.12 -21.31 10.66
CA ARG A 97 -11.35 -22.11 10.46
C ARG A 97 -12.09 -22.46 11.76
N SER A 98 -11.47 -22.24 12.91
CA SER A 98 -11.96 -22.66 14.23
C SER A 98 -12.22 -21.49 15.19
N CYS A 99 -11.78 -20.30 14.83
CA CYS A 99 -12.07 -19.08 15.57
C CYS A 99 -13.46 -18.57 15.21
N LYS A 100 -14.26 -18.17 16.22
CA LYS A 100 -15.58 -17.55 16.00
C LYS A 100 -15.46 -16.19 15.27
N TYR A 101 -14.31 -15.54 15.37
CA TYR A 101 -14.08 -14.21 14.82
C TYR A 101 -13.10 -14.28 13.64
N SER A 102 -13.32 -13.43 12.62
CA SER A 102 -12.45 -13.36 11.44
C SER A 102 -11.00 -13.12 11.81
N HIS A 103 -10.08 -13.87 11.20
CA HIS A 103 -8.65 -13.59 11.27
C HIS A 103 -8.18 -12.65 10.17
N ASP A 104 -8.96 -12.50 9.10
CA ASP A 104 -8.72 -11.54 8.02
C ASP A 104 -9.35 -10.19 8.37
N ILE A 105 -8.53 -9.14 8.45
CA ILE A 105 -9.00 -7.76 8.67
C ILE A 105 -9.74 -7.22 7.44
N ILE A 106 -9.34 -7.62 6.22
CA ILE A 106 -9.85 -7.12 4.92
C ILE A 106 -10.93 -8.06 4.35
N ASN A 107 -11.76 -8.62 5.24
CA ASN A 107 -12.88 -9.48 4.85
C ASN A 107 -14.04 -8.68 4.22
N ALA A 108 -15.03 -9.41 3.68
CA ALA A 108 -16.17 -8.80 2.99
C ALA A 108 -17.00 -7.84 3.88
N GLU A 109 -17.16 -8.13 5.17
CA GLU A 109 -17.91 -7.30 6.12
C GLU A 109 -17.18 -5.99 6.43
N ASN A 110 -15.86 -6.06 6.58
CA ASN A 110 -15.02 -4.95 6.98
C ASN A 110 -14.72 -3.99 5.82
N LYS A 111 -14.78 -4.43 4.56
CA LYS A 111 -14.53 -3.58 3.38
C LYS A 111 -15.37 -2.30 3.37
N LYS A 112 -16.65 -2.38 3.78
CA LYS A 112 -17.51 -1.19 3.86
C LYS A 112 -17.01 -0.20 4.92
N VAL A 113 -16.68 -0.69 6.11
CA VAL A 113 -16.17 0.13 7.22
C VAL A 113 -14.82 0.77 6.86
N LEU A 114 -13.90 -0.02 6.30
CA LEU A 114 -12.60 0.46 5.84
C LEU A 114 -12.74 1.51 4.73
N LYS A 115 -13.72 1.37 3.83
CA LYS A 115 -14.02 2.37 2.81
C LYS A 115 -14.59 3.67 3.39
N THR A 116 -15.55 3.58 4.32
CA THR A 116 -16.14 4.75 4.99
C THR A 116 -15.08 5.58 5.72
N HIS A 117 -14.04 4.93 6.25
CA HIS A 117 -12.94 5.58 6.95
C HIS A 117 -11.69 5.84 6.09
N GLU A 118 -11.78 5.66 4.76
CA GLU A 118 -10.68 5.90 3.81
C GLU A 118 -9.41 5.06 4.04
N LEU A 119 -9.58 3.81 4.51
CA LEU A 119 -8.49 2.87 4.83
C LEU A 119 -8.39 1.70 3.84
N SER A 120 -9.09 1.74 2.70
CA SER A 120 -9.15 0.62 1.75
C SER A 120 -7.82 0.31 1.03
N GLY A 121 -6.84 1.23 1.05
CA GLY A 121 -5.54 1.07 0.42
C GLY A 121 -4.43 0.53 1.33
N LEU A 122 -4.75 0.24 2.60
CA LEU A 122 -3.82 -0.31 3.57
C LEU A 122 -3.82 -1.85 3.55
N ASP A 123 -2.65 -2.44 3.74
CA ASP A 123 -2.53 -3.88 3.99
C ASP A 123 -2.84 -4.26 5.45
N GLU A 124 -2.82 -5.56 5.74
CA GLU A 124 -3.19 -6.08 7.05
C GLU A 124 -2.23 -5.64 8.17
N ASN A 125 -0.93 -5.49 7.89
CA ASN A 125 0.06 -5.03 8.87
C ASN A 125 -0.11 -3.54 9.15
N GLU A 126 -0.34 -2.74 8.11
CA GLU A 126 -0.59 -1.31 8.23
C GLU A 126 -1.88 -1.04 9.04
N LEU A 127 -2.96 -1.78 8.76
CA LEU A 127 -4.20 -1.72 9.53
C LEU A 127 -3.99 -2.16 10.98
N ARG A 128 -3.18 -3.19 11.23
CA ARG A 128 -2.85 -3.67 12.58
C ARG A 128 -2.16 -2.58 13.40
N VAL A 129 -1.16 -1.89 12.84
CA VAL A 129 -0.48 -0.77 13.50
C VAL A 129 -1.49 0.33 13.84
N LEU A 130 -2.31 0.72 12.87
CA LEU A 130 -3.28 1.80 13.03
C LEU A 130 -4.33 1.47 14.11
N LEU A 131 -4.83 0.24 14.16
CA LEU A 131 -5.82 -0.19 15.15
C LEU A 131 -5.22 -0.26 16.55
N LEU A 132 -4.05 -0.90 16.71
CA LEU A 132 -3.42 -1.10 18.02
C LEU A 132 -3.10 0.22 18.73
N GLN A 133 -2.77 1.29 17.99
CA GLN A 133 -2.48 2.59 18.58
C GLN A 133 -3.71 3.48 18.83
N ASN A 134 -4.86 3.18 18.20
CA ASN A 134 -6.04 4.06 18.22
C ASN A 134 -7.25 3.52 18.96
N ASP A 135 -7.43 2.19 19.02
CA ASP A 135 -8.61 1.57 19.61
C ASP A 135 -8.39 1.19 21.09
N PRO A 136 -9.06 1.87 22.05
CA PRO A 136 -8.93 1.56 23.47
C PRO A 136 -9.37 0.13 23.83
N PHE A 137 -10.23 -0.50 23.02
CA PHE A 137 -10.66 -1.89 23.24
C PHE A 137 -9.49 -2.89 23.14
N LEU A 138 -8.41 -2.51 22.45
CA LEU A 138 -7.23 -3.35 22.29
C LEU A 138 -6.23 -3.21 23.45
N LEU A 139 -6.39 -2.19 24.31
CA LEU A 139 -5.55 -2.01 25.49
C LEU A 139 -5.84 -3.07 26.58
N PRO A 140 -4.84 -3.42 27.41
CA PRO A 140 -5.07 -4.16 28.64
C PRO A 140 -5.98 -3.39 29.62
N ASP A 141 -6.71 -4.10 30.46
CA ASP A 141 -7.61 -3.48 31.43
C ASP A 141 -6.85 -2.64 32.46
N VAL A 142 -7.46 -1.52 32.87
CA VAL A 142 -6.97 -0.72 33.99
C VAL A 142 -7.23 -1.39 35.33
N CYS A 143 -6.27 -1.28 36.25
CA CYS A 143 -6.42 -1.77 37.60
C CYS A 143 -7.44 -0.91 38.35
N GLN A 144 -8.56 -1.53 38.71
CA GLN A 144 -9.62 -0.86 39.47
C GLN A 144 -9.14 -0.43 40.85
N PHE A 145 -8.33 -1.26 41.53
CA PHE A 145 -7.78 -0.95 42.86
C PHE A 145 -6.83 0.25 42.80
N TYR A 146 -5.94 0.29 41.81
CA TYR A 146 -5.10 1.46 41.55
C TYR A 146 -5.94 2.72 41.27
N ASN A 147 -7.14 2.59 40.69
CA ASN A 147 -8.05 3.69 40.35
C ASN A 147 -9.09 4.03 41.46
N ARG A 148 -9.08 3.37 42.63
CA ARG A 148 -9.91 3.73 43.80
C ARG A 148 -9.34 4.92 44.56
N LYS A 149 -10.11 5.59 45.44
CA LYS A 149 -9.64 6.76 46.20
C LYS A 149 -8.40 6.46 47.06
N ASP A 150 -8.32 5.25 47.60
CA ASP A 150 -7.20 4.77 48.43
C ASP A 150 -6.22 4.01 47.54
N SER A 151 -5.08 4.63 47.23
CA SER A 151 -4.20 4.35 46.07
C SER A 151 -3.38 3.05 46.12
N THR A 152 -3.85 1.97 46.73
CA THR A 152 -3.03 0.78 46.96
C THR A 152 -3.55 -0.44 46.19
N CYS A 153 -2.82 -0.82 45.14
CA CYS A 153 -2.93 -2.17 44.58
C CYS A 153 -2.01 -3.08 45.38
N SER A 154 -2.58 -4.09 46.07
CA SER A 154 -1.81 -5.06 46.86
C SER A 154 -0.82 -5.89 46.03
N GLN A 155 -1.04 -5.98 44.72
CA GLN A 155 -0.17 -6.70 43.79
C GLN A 155 0.99 -5.85 43.26
N GLN A 156 0.95 -4.51 43.42
CA GLN A 156 1.99 -3.58 42.95
C GLN A 156 2.54 -3.97 41.56
N ASN A 157 3.85 -4.24 41.46
CA ASN A 157 4.53 -4.62 40.23
C ASN A 157 4.14 -6.01 39.70
N ASN A 158 3.43 -6.85 40.45
CA ASN A 158 2.94 -8.16 39.99
C ASN A 158 1.50 -8.10 39.43
N CYS A 159 0.87 -6.92 39.41
CA CYS A 159 -0.45 -6.79 38.79
C CYS A 159 -0.37 -6.98 37.27
N ASN A 160 -1.34 -7.68 36.68
CA ASN A 160 -1.45 -7.86 35.23
C ASN A 160 -2.37 -6.82 34.57
N ARG A 161 -2.67 -5.72 35.27
CA ARG A 161 -3.57 -4.64 34.83
C ARG A 161 -2.86 -3.30 34.91
N LEU A 162 -3.22 -2.36 34.02
CA LEU A 162 -2.55 -1.07 33.92
C LEU A 162 -2.77 -0.20 35.16
N HIS A 163 -1.67 0.27 35.76
CA HIS A 163 -1.65 1.26 36.83
C HIS A 163 -1.66 2.70 36.28
N ILE A 164 -2.66 2.98 35.42
CA ILE A 164 -2.83 4.26 34.73
C ILE A 164 -4.20 4.84 35.08
N CYS A 165 -4.31 6.16 35.08
CA CYS A 165 -5.56 6.87 35.27
C CYS A 165 -6.62 6.41 34.25
N ARG A 166 -7.73 5.82 34.74
CA ARG A 166 -8.83 5.37 33.87
C ARG A 166 -9.43 6.52 33.05
N HIS A 167 -9.53 7.70 33.66
CA HIS A 167 -10.11 8.88 33.01
C HIS A 167 -9.16 9.43 31.94
N PHE A 168 -7.85 9.23 32.08
CA PHE A 168 -6.89 9.60 31.04
C PHE A 168 -7.06 8.71 29.80
N LEU A 169 -7.14 7.38 30.00
CA LEU A 169 -7.37 6.43 28.90
C LEU A 169 -8.78 6.49 28.28
N GLN A 170 -9.72 7.18 28.94
CA GLN A 170 -11.03 7.54 28.38
C GLN A 170 -11.01 8.89 27.64
N GLY A 171 -9.97 9.70 27.81
CA GLY A 171 -9.89 11.06 27.27
C GLY A 171 -10.65 12.12 28.08
N GLU A 172 -11.02 11.83 29.33
CA GLU A 172 -11.92 12.65 30.17
C GLU A 172 -11.28 13.10 31.51
N CYS A 173 -9.96 12.96 31.66
CA CYS A 173 -9.27 13.36 32.89
C CYS A 173 -9.24 14.90 33.03
N ARG A 174 -9.86 15.43 34.10
CA ARG A 174 -10.03 16.87 34.35
C ARG A 174 -8.91 17.50 35.19
N PHE A 175 -7.87 16.75 35.54
CA PHE A 175 -6.87 17.16 36.53
C PHE A 175 -5.52 17.50 35.89
N LEU A 176 -4.97 18.68 36.23
CA LEU A 176 -3.59 19.10 35.96
C LEU A 176 -2.98 19.69 37.25
N PRO A 177 -2.07 18.98 37.96
CA PRO A 177 -1.62 17.61 37.75
C PRO A 177 -2.62 16.56 38.30
N CYS A 178 -2.65 15.36 37.69
CA CYS A 178 -3.46 14.25 38.17
C CYS A 178 -2.72 13.43 39.24
N LYS A 179 -3.46 12.92 40.24
CA LYS A 179 -2.89 12.04 41.29
C LYS A 179 -2.56 10.63 40.80
N ARG A 180 -3.00 10.27 39.60
CA ARG A 180 -2.79 8.94 38.98
C ARG A 180 -1.87 9.07 37.79
N SER A 181 -1.03 8.06 37.57
CA SER A 181 -0.05 8.04 36.49
C SER A 181 -0.76 8.20 35.15
N HIS A 182 -0.22 9.09 34.31
CA HIS A 182 -0.53 9.19 32.89
C HIS A 182 0.63 8.63 32.04
N ASN A 183 1.66 8.05 32.67
CA ASN A 183 2.87 7.60 31.99
C ASN A 183 2.81 6.11 31.66
N LEU A 184 2.56 5.79 30.40
CA LEU A 184 2.57 4.43 29.84
C LEU A 184 3.99 3.85 29.69
N PHE A 185 5.03 4.66 29.89
CA PHE A 185 6.42 4.22 29.88
C PHE A 185 6.94 3.80 31.25
N ASP A 186 6.11 3.82 32.29
CA ASP A 186 6.53 3.24 33.56
C ASP A 186 6.83 1.73 33.39
N THR A 187 7.78 1.21 34.17
CA THR A 187 8.29 -0.16 34.03
C THR A 187 7.17 -1.21 34.10
N HIS A 188 6.14 -0.93 34.89
CA HIS A 188 5.01 -1.82 35.06
C HIS A 188 4.05 -1.77 33.85
N ALA A 189 3.70 -0.57 33.39
CA ALA A 189 2.80 -0.32 32.28
C ALA A 189 3.38 -0.86 30.97
N LEU A 190 4.66 -0.62 30.69
CA LEU A 190 5.32 -1.20 29.50
C LEU A 190 5.26 -2.73 29.51
N ARG A 191 5.59 -3.36 30.63
CA ARG A 191 5.51 -4.82 30.76
C ARG A 191 4.09 -5.33 30.53
N VAL A 192 3.07 -4.67 31.10
CA VAL A 192 1.67 -5.06 30.91
C VAL A 192 1.24 -4.85 29.44
N LEU A 193 1.67 -3.77 28.78
CA LEU A 193 1.40 -3.51 27.36
C LEU A 193 2.08 -4.53 26.44
N GLU A 194 3.37 -4.82 26.66
CA GLU A 194 4.13 -5.83 25.91
C GLU A 194 3.55 -7.22 26.10
N SER A 195 3.17 -7.55 27.34
CA SER A 195 2.43 -8.78 27.62
C SER A 195 1.10 -8.79 26.86
N GLY A 196 0.50 -7.64 26.56
CA GLY A 196 -0.70 -7.48 25.73
C GLY A 196 -0.44 -7.46 24.22
N GLY A 197 0.78 -7.65 23.73
CA GLY A 197 1.10 -7.59 22.30
C GLY A 197 1.25 -6.17 21.75
N ILE A 198 1.42 -5.17 22.62
CA ILE A 198 1.70 -3.77 22.26
C ILE A 198 3.16 -3.50 22.54
N ASN A 199 3.95 -3.28 21.49
CA ASN A 199 5.37 -2.98 21.61
C ASN A 199 5.64 -1.53 22.04
N VAL A 200 6.89 -1.24 22.40
CA VAL A 200 7.33 0.09 22.86
C VAL A 200 7.04 1.23 21.86
N THR A 201 7.13 0.97 20.56
CA THR A 201 6.84 1.98 19.51
C THR A 201 5.36 2.35 19.52
N ILE A 202 4.48 1.35 19.53
CA ILE A 202 3.03 1.57 19.59
C ILE A 202 2.64 2.19 20.94
N ALA A 203 3.25 1.78 22.05
CA ALA A 203 3.04 2.37 23.37
C ALA A 203 3.39 3.88 23.38
N SER A 204 4.48 4.26 22.71
CA SER A 204 4.85 5.67 22.52
C SER A 204 3.80 6.46 21.73
N ASN A 205 3.28 5.87 20.66
CA ASN A 205 2.22 6.49 19.88
C ASN A 205 0.94 6.67 20.70
N ILE A 206 0.55 5.64 21.47
CA ILE A 206 -0.60 5.69 22.38
C ILE A 206 -0.42 6.83 23.40
N GLN A 207 0.76 6.93 24.03
CA GLN A 207 1.07 8.00 24.99
C GLN A 207 0.86 9.39 24.35
N ALA A 208 1.40 9.60 23.15
CA ALA A 208 1.28 10.87 22.45
C ALA A 208 -0.19 11.21 22.11
N ILE A 209 -0.97 10.24 21.63
CA ILE A 209 -2.41 10.42 21.35
C ILE A 209 -3.16 10.83 22.61
N TYR A 210 -2.93 10.15 23.73
CA TYR A 210 -3.65 10.42 24.98
C TYR A 210 -3.19 11.72 25.66
N ASN A 211 -1.91 12.08 25.55
CA ASN A 211 -1.41 13.38 25.99
C ASN A 211 -2.11 14.52 25.23
N HIS A 212 -2.19 14.42 23.91
CA HIS A 212 -2.90 15.40 23.09
C HIS A 212 -4.37 15.50 23.49
N LYS A 213 -5.09 14.37 23.61
CA LYS A 213 -6.49 14.35 24.06
C LYS A 213 -6.66 14.99 25.44
N HIS A 214 -5.76 14.72 26.38
CA HIS A 214 -5.81 15.28 27.73
C HIS A 214 -5.62 16.80 27.73
N VAL A 215 -4.67 17.31 26.93
CA VAL A 215 -4.43 18.75 26.77
C VAL A 215 -5.63 19.44 26.13
N GLU A 216 -6.15 18.89 25.02
CA GLU A 216 -7.31 19.47 24.31
C GLU A 216 -8.56 19.49 25.20
N PHE A 217 -8.89 18.37 25.86
CA PHE A 217 -10.05 18.28 26.75
C PHE A 217 -10.00 19.31 27.89
N ASN A 218 -8.84 19.50 28.52
CA ASN A 218 -8.70 20.50 29.58
C ASN A 218 -8.69 21.94 29.04
N ARG A 219 -8.19 22.16 27.82
CA ARG A 219 -8.29 23.47 27.14
C ARG A 219 -9.76 23.83 26.87
N GLU A 220 -10.56 22.88 26.41
CA GLU A 220 -12.01 23.07 26.18
C GLU A 220 -12.76 23.34 27.49
N LEU A 221 -12.45 22.61 28.56
CA LEU A 221 -13.04 22.86 29.88
C LEU A 221 -12.74 24.27 30.42
N LYS A 222 -11.53 24.78 30.19
CA LYS A 222 -11.15 26.16 30.57
C LYS A 222 -11.91 27.20 29.74
N LYS A 223 -12.06 26.99 28.42
CA LYS A 223 -12.87 27.86 27.54
C LYS A 223 -14.35 27.87 27.91
N GLY A 224 -14.90 26.72 28.33
CA GLY A 224 -16.29 26.63 28.80
C GLY A 224 -16.53 27.41 30.09
N LYS A 225 -15.57 27.37 31.04
CA LYS A 225 -15.64 28.15 32.29
C LYS A 225 -15.55 29.67 32.04
N SER A 226 -14.66 30.12 31.16
CA SER A 226 -14.53 31.55 30.83
C SER A 226 -15.73 32.11 30.05
N LYS A 227 -16.38 31.30 29.21
CA LYS A 227 -17.60 31.70 28.48
C LYS A 227 -18.81 31.85 29.43
N LEU A 228 -18.90 31.00 30.46
CA LEU A 228 -19.89 31.10 31.53
C LEU A 228 -19.64 32.32 32.45
N GLU A 229 -18.37 32.60 32.77
CA GLU A 229 -17.98 33.83 33.50
C GLU A 229 -18.24 35.12 32.70
N ASN A 230 -18.10 35.09 31.37
CA ASN A 230 -18.38 36.24 30.51
C ASN A 230 -19.88 36.48 30.29
N LEU A 231 -20.72 35.44 30.37
CA LEU A 231 -22.19 35.58 30.38
C LEU A 231 -22.70 36.21 31.69
N LEU A 232 -21.97 36.05 32.79
CA LEU A 232 -22.22 36.70 34.08
C LEU A 232 -21.69 38.14 34.17
N LYS A 233 -21.03 38.66 33.11
CA LYS A 233 -20.39 40.00 33.07
C LYS A 233 -20.95 40.91 31.97
N LYS A 234 -22.25 40.86 31.66
CA LYS A 234 -22.90 41.95 30.89
C LYS A 234 -23.40 43.07 31.82
N PRO A 235 -23.22 44.36 31.49
CA PRO A 235 -23.53 45.47 32.39
C PRO A 235 -25.03 45.73 32.49
N ALA A 236 -25.45 46.13 33.69
CA ALA A 236 -26.82 46.50 34.03
C ALA A 236 -27.32 47.71 33.21
N VAL A 237 -28.50 47.57 32.60
CA VAL A 237 -29.29 48.70 32.12
C VAL A 237 -30.12 49.24 33.28
N ILE A 238 -29.74 50.46 33.68
CA ILE A 238 -30.52 51.56 34.28
C ILE A 238 -31.64 51.16 35.27
N ARG A 239 -31.32 51.28 36.56
CA ARG A 239 -32.29 51.39 37.66
C ARG A 239 -32.66 52.86 37.87
N SER A 240 -33.91 53.22 37.61
CA SER A 240 -34.58 54.33 38.31
C SER A 240 -35.17 53.81 39.62
N LYS A 241 -35.05 54.66 40.65
CA LYS A 241 -35.35 54.42 42.07
C LYS A 241 -36.84 54.14 42.30
N GLU A 242 -37.16 53.24 43.23
CA GLU A 242 -37.84 53.59 44.49
C GLU A 242 -37.91 52.41 45.48
N LEU A 243 -38.43 52.72 46.67
CA LEU A 243 -37.99 52.30 48.00
C LEU A 243 -38.85 51.19 48.68
N ARG A 244 -38.19 50.51 49.63
CA ARG A 244 -38.65 50.04 50.98
C ARG A 244 -39.56 48.80 51.19
N ILE A 245 -38.92 47.78 51.79
CA ILE A 245 -39.25 46.94 53.01
C ILE A 245 -40.65 46.25 53.15
N PRO A 246 -40.88 45.31 54.10
CA PRO A 246 -40.85 43.84 53.93
C PRO A 246 -42.18 43.13 54.33
N LEU A 247 -42.13 41.79 54.37
CA LEU A 247 -42.91 40.81 55.19
C LEU A 247 -43.92 39.87 54.48
N GLN A 248 -43.72 38.59 54.84
CA GLN A 248 -44.69 37.54 55.23
C GLN A 248 -45.45 36.69 54.18
N THR A 249 -45.12 35.39 54.24
CA THR A 249 -45.96 34.20 54.53
C THR A 249 -47.39 34.10 53.96
N VAL A 250 -47.69 32.95 53.35
CA VAL A 250 -48.70 31.89 53.70
C VAL A 250 -48.80 30.98 52.44
N GLY A 251 -48.48 29.68 52.48
CA GLY A 251 -49.36 28.52 52.82
C GLY A 251 -50.24 28.14 51.61
N SER A 252 -50.56 26.90 51.20
CA SER A 252 -50.38 25.50 51.63
C SER A 252 -50.88 24.66 50.42
N THR A 253 -50.16 23.64 49.93
CA THR A 253 -50.31 22.19 50.19
C THR A 253 -51.51 21.48 49.52
N LEU A 254 -51.24 20.22 49.11
CA LEU A 254 -52.10 19.04 48.79
C LEU A 254 -52.13 18.72 47.27
N GLN A 255 -51.88 17.50 46.77
CA GLN A 255 -51.67 16.18 47.39
C GLN A 255 -51.14 15.17 46.32
N VAL A 256 -50.33 14.21 46.78
CA VAL A 256 -49.84 12.94 46.16
C VAL A 256 -50.92 11.87 46.43
N PRO A 257 -51.09 10.67 45.77
CA PRO A 257 -50.05 9.63 45.54
C PRO A 257 -50.29 8.61 44.37
N PRO A 258 -49.63 7.42 44.31
CA PRO A 258 -48.21 7.21 43.97
C PRO A 258 -47.97 6.05 42.96
N SER A 259 -46.72 5.87 42.50
CA SER A 259 -46.17 4.52 42.19
C SER A 259 -44.63 4.52 42.15
N GLU A 260 -44.08 3.61 42.95
CA GLU A 260 -42.68 3.26 43.24
C GLU A 260 -41.98 2.59 42.03
N GLY A 261 -40.65 2.42 41.95
CA GLY A 261 -39.65 2.49 43.01
C GLY A 261 -38.21 2.38 42.51
N GLU A 262 -37.30 2.57 43.46
CA GLU A 262 -35.85 2.51 43.34
C GLU A 262 -35.29 1.48 44.35
N TYR A 263 -34.17 0.86 43.96
CA TYR A 263 -33.02 0.46 44.78
C TYR A 263 -32.97 -0.89 45.56
N LEU A 264 -32.07 -1.75 45.04
CA LEU A 264 -30.79 -2.17 45.65
C LEU A 264 -30.78 -3.13 46.87
N GLY A 265 -30.20 -4.32 46.70
CA GLY A 265 -29.85 -5.20 47.83
C GLY A 265 -29.08 -6.48 47.47
N LYS A 266 -27.94 -6.67 48.12
CA LYS A 266 -26.93 -7.74 48.01
C LYS A 266 -27.40 -9.17 48.41
N TYR A 267 -26.58 -10.15 48.01
CA TYR A 267 -26.04 -11.33 48.75
C TYR A 267 -26.38 -12.75 48.23
N GLN A 268 -25.34 -13.58 48.37
CA GLN A 268 -25.27 -15.03 48.61
C GLN A 268 -25.35 -16.03 47.44
N LEU A 269 -24.29 -16.85 47.42
CA LEU A 269 -24.22 -18.21 46.88
C LEU A 269 -25.43 -19.07 47.30
N LEU A 270 -25.94 -19.87 46.36
CA LEU A 270 -26.43 -21.22 46.63
C LEU A 270 -26.45 -22.05 45.34
N SER A 271 -25.67 -23.13 45.37
CA SER A 271 -25.80 -24.31 44.54
C SER A 271 -27.20 -24.93 44.69
N CYS A 272 -27.79 -25.37 43.58
CA CYS A 272 -28.67 -26.53 43.57
C CYS A 272 -28.55 -27.24 42.23
N ALA A 273 -28.16 -28.51 42.33
CA ALA A 273 -28.22 -29.51 41.30
C ALA A 273 -29.68 -29.92 41.05
N SER A 274 -29.99 -30.25 39.80
CA SER A 274 -30.93 -31.31 39.40
C SER A 274 -30.70 -31.53 37.91
N SER A 275 -29.91 -32.52 37.50
CA SER A 275 -30.32 -33.91 37.23
C SER A 275 -31.61 -34.02 36.41
N CYS A 276 -31.44 -34.20 35.10
CA CYS A 276 -32.33 -35.02 34.28
C CYS A 276 -31.44 -36.00 33.50
N ALA A 277 -31.56 -37.27 33.86
CA ALA A 277 -30.95 -38.41 33.21
C ALA A 277 -31.92 -39.01 32.18
N GLY A 278 -31.37 -39.72 31.20
CA GLY A 278 -32.05 -40.55 30.21
C GLY A 278 -31.22 -40.60 28.92
N LEU A 279 -30.28 -41.55 28.75
CA LEU A 279 -30.47 -42.91 28.18
C LEU A 279 -30.90 -42.85 26.70
N SER A 280 -30.34 -43.57 25.72
CA SER A 280 -29.39 -44.70 25.66
C SER A 280 -29.05 -44.99 24.18
N SER A 281 -28.12 -45.95 23.98
CA SER A 281 -27.83 -46.80 22.80
C SER A 281 -26.68 -46.32 21.88
N ASN A 282 -25.48 -46.93 21.96
CA ASN A 282 -24.99 -48.22 21.39
C ASN A 282 -24.54 -48.04 19.91
N VAL A 283 -23.44 -48.58 19.35
CA VAL A 283 -22.41 -49.58 19.71
C VAL A 283 -21.36 -49.62 18.56
N ARG A 284 -20.09 -49.98 18.89
CA ARG A 284 -18.96 -50.56 18.06
C ARG A 284 -18.42 -49.80 16.84
N GLY A 285 -17.12 -49.90 16.46
CA GLY A 285 -15.97 -50.71 16.90
C GLY A 285 -14.66 -50.08 16.37
N GLN A 286 -13.57 -50.04 17.15
CA GLN A 286 -12.44 -50.99 17.17
C GLN A 286 -11.53 -51.03 15.92
N SER A 287 -10.29 -50.57 16.08
CA SER A 287 -9.01 -51.30 15.90
C SER A 287 -7.88 -50.26 15.72
N GLN A 288 -7.02 -49.96 16.69
CA GLN A 288 -5.84 -50.70 17.17
C GLN A 288 -4.86 -51.17 16.08
N HIS A 289 -3.63 -50.64 16.12
CA HIS A 289 -2.36 -51.35 16.39
C HIS A 289 -1.24 -50.28 16.45
N GLN A 290 -0.71 -49.96 17.63
CA GLN A 290 0.32 -50.66 18.42
C GLN A 290 1.75 -50.17 18.12
N LEU A 291 2.27 -49.44 19.11
CA LEU A 291 3.68 -49.38 19.50
C LEU A 291 4.23 -50.78 19.81
N PRO A 292 5.56 -50.94 19.92
CA PRO A 292 6.13 -51.21 21.25
C PRO A 292 7.40 -50.36 21.52
N THR A 293 7.51 -49.57 22.60
CA THR A 293 7.77 -49.88 24.03
C THR A 293 9.21 -50.30 24.39
N GLY A 294 9.73 -49.61 25.42
CA GLY A 294 10.70 -50.11 26.41
C GLY A 294 11.91 -49.19 26.61
N ALA A 295 12.33 -48.77 27.81
CA ALA A 295 11.86 -48.99 29.17
C ALA A 295 12.56 -47.96 30.11
N GLY A 296 12.20 -47.98 31.41
CA GLY A 296 12.51 -47.02 32.50
C GLY A 296 14.00 -46.76 32.77
N GLY A 297 14.42 -45.84 33.63
CA GLY A 297 13.78 -45.07 34.70
C GLY A 297 14.89 -44.57 35.69
N LYS A 298 14.60 -43.47 36.44
CA LYS A 298 15.01 -43.12 37.85
C LYS A 298 16.51 -43.21 38.24
N ASP A 299 17.18 -42.34 39.00
CA ASP A 299 16.86 -41.21 39.88
C ASP A 299 18.17 -40.40 40.20
N GLU A 300 17.99 -39.10 40.52
CA GLU A 300 18.65 -38.20 41.51
C GLU A 300 20.16 -37.82 41.55
N ASP A 301 20.34 -36.48 41.52
CA ASP A 301 21.23 -35.59 42.31
C ASP A 301 22.75 -35.42 42.07
N LYS A 302 23.13 -34.26 41.48
CA LYS A 302 23.90 -33.16 42.16
C LYS A 302 24.22 -31.95 41.25
N LYS A 303 23.99 -30.76 41.82
CA LYS A 303 24.41 -29.37 41.44
C LYS A 303 25.86 -29.26 40.91
N ASP A 304 26.28 -28.35 40.02
CA ASP A 304 26.05 -26.90 39.92
C ASP A 304 26.26 -26.29 38.50
N ASN A 305 25.46 -25.25 38.21
CA ASN A 305 25.63 -24.07 37.33
C ASN A 305 26.55 -24.06 36.08
N SER A 306 25.93 -24.06 34.89
CA SER A 306 25.93 -22.92 33.93
C SER A 306 25.46 -23.38 32.53
N SER A 307 24.35 -22.82 32.04
CA SER A 307 24.14 -22.55 30.60
C SER A 307 22.70 -22.09 30.35
N THR A 308 22.61 -20.80 30.09
CA THR A 308 21.57 -20.11 29.32
C THR A 308 21.19 -20.90 28.06
N LYS A 309 20.03 -21.59 28.08
CA LYS A 309 19.38 -22.02 26.83
C LYS A 309 18.60 -20.85 26.24
N ALA A 310 19.33 -20.05 25.46
CA ALA A 310 18.76 -19.23 24.41
C ALA A 310 18.12 -20.15 23.36
N SER A 311 16.80 -20.24 23.36
CA SER A 311 16.03 -20.52 22.14
C SER A 311 15.48 -19.19 21.66
N LYS A 312 16.37 -18.38 21.07
CA LYS A 312 15.96 -17.25 20.25
C LYS A 312 15.42 -17.83 18.95
N ASP A 313 14.13 -17.61 18.71
CA ASP A 313 13.57 -17.55 17.36
C ASP A 313 14.49 -16.69 16.50
N LYS A 314 15.19 -17.31 15.55
CA LYS A 314 15.92 -16.58 14.52
C LYS A 314 14.88 -16.01 13.56
N GLU A 315 14.57 -14.73 13.71
CA GLU A 315 13.95 -13.95 12.63
C GLU A 315 14.75 -14.17 11.35
N GLU A 316 14.15 -14.82 10.35
CA GLU A 316 14.78 -15.04 9.04
C GLU A 316 15.04 -13.67 8.38
N LYS A 317 16.32 -13.31 8.29
CA LYS A 317 16.79 -12.16 7.51
C LYS A 317 16.55 -12.42 6.03
N CYS A 318 16.13 -11.40 5.30
CA CYS A 318 15.94 -11.46 3.86
C CYS A 318 17.29 -11.24 3.17
N ASP A 319 17.62 -12.11 2.21
CA ASP A 319 18.86 -12.06 1.43
C ASP A 319 18.86 -10.95 0.34
N GLU A 320 17.83 -10.10 0.27
CA GLU A 320 17.78 -8.95 -0.64
C GLU A 320 18.50 -7.72 -0.08
N ILE A 321 19.12 -6.93 -0.96
CA ILE A 321 19.79 -5.67 -0.61
C ILE A 321 18.76 -4.55 -0.52
N CYS A 322 18.82 -3.78 0.57
CA CYS A 322 17.93 -2.65 0.80
C CYS A 322 18.21 -1.50 -0.18
N VAL A 323 17.31 -1.26 -1.15
CA VAL A 323 17.40 -0.16 -2.13
C VAL A 323 17.51 1.21 -1.44
N PHE A 324 16.80 1.38 -0.33
CA PHE A 324 16.86 2.61 0.46
C PHE A 324 18.24 2.80 1.11
N TYR A 325 18.90 1.72 1.54
CA TYR A 325 20.25 1.82 2.11
C TYR A 325 21.27 2.16 1.04
N VAL A 326 21.16 1.55 -0.16
CA VAL A 326 22.03 1.89 -1.29
C VAL A 326 21.98 3.40 -1.54
N ARG A 327 20.81 4.04 -1.47
CA ARG A 327 20.63 5.49 -1.61
C ARG A 327 20.90 6.34 -0.34
N LYS A 328 21.40 5.74 0.74
CA LYS A 328 21.61 6.38 2.06
C LYS A 328 20.33 6.86 2.76
N TYR A 329 19.18 6.30 2.42
CA TYR A 329 17.86 6.64 2.98
C TYR A 329 17.28 5.56 3.90
N CYS A 330 17.98 4.44 4.14
CA CYS A 330 17.47 3.43 5.06
C CYS A 330 17.66 3.85 6.52
N LYS A 331 16.54 3.94 7.24
CA LYS A 331 16.48 4.40 8.63
C LYS A 331 16.46 3.26 9.64
N ASN A 332 16.25 2.04 9.17
CA ASN A 332 16.17 0.85 10.01
C ASN A 332 17.53 0.34 10.52
N LYS A 333 18.67 0.90 10.06
CA LYS A 333 20.05 0.51 10.45
C LYS A 333 20.18 -1.02 10.64
N ASP A 334 20.60 -1.49 11.81
CA ASP A 334 20.80 -2.92 12.10
C ASP A 334 19.49 -3.74 12.25
N LYS A 335 18.33 -3.06 12.31
CA LYS A 335 16.99 -3.65 12.36
C LYS A 335 16.36 -3.82 10.97
N CYS A 336 17.04 -3.44 9.90
CA CYS A 336 16.56 -3.66 8.55
C CYS A 336 16.54 -5.16 8.24
N ARG A 337 15.40 -5.66 7.74
CA ARG A 337 15.27 -7.07 7.33
C ARG A 337 16.08 -7.41 6.09
N SER A 338 16.35 -6.41 5.25
CA SER A 338 17.16 -6.50 4.03
C SER A 338 18.62 -6.14 4.31
N VAL A 339 19.53 -6.72 3.54
CA VAL A 339 20.97 -6.53 3.69
C VAL A 339 21.38 -5.10 3.33
N HIS A 340 22.16 -4.48 4.20
CA HIS A 340 22.74 -3.16 3.96
C HIS A 340 24.06 -3.28 3.24
N TYR A 341 24.09 -2.82 1.99
CA TYR A 341 25.29 -2.75 1.19
C TYR A 341 25.25 -1.54 0.25
N HIS A 342 26.41 -0.94 -0.01
CA HIS A 342 26.52 0.32 -0.75
C HIS A 342 26.32 0.21 -2.28
N LEU A 343 26.31 -1.02 -2.80
CA LEU A 343 26.15 -1.40 -4.20
C LEU A 343 24.86 -2.22 -4.36
N PRO A 344 24.26 -2.25 -5.57
CA PRO A 344 23.03 -3.01 -5.82
C PRO A 344 23.25 -4.54 -5.84
N TYR A 345 24.49 -4.99 -5.69
CA TYR A 345 24.90 -6.39 -5.62
C TYR A 345 25.94 -6.60 -4.50
N ARG A 346 25.99 -7.81 -3.95
CA ARG A 346 27.00 -8.22 -2.96
C ARG A 346 27.38 -9.69 -3.14
N TRP A 347 28.67 -9.98 -3.23
CA TRP A 347 29.20 -11.35 -3.39
C TRP A 347 29.81 -11.88 -2.10
N GLN A 348 29.42 -13.09 -1.71
CA GLN A 348 29.88 -13.70 -0.47
C GLN A 348 30.24 -15.18 -0.64
N VAL A 349 31.28 -15.63 0.06
CA VAL A 349 31.72 -17.03 0.13
C VAL A 349 31.48 -17.60 1.53
N TYR A 350 31.02 -18.84 1.59
CA TYR A 350 30.77 -19.55 2.84
C TYR A 350 32.02 -20.25 3.35
N ASN A 351 32.45 -19.94 4.57
CA ASN A 351 33.64 -20.56 5.18
C ASN A 351 33.32 -21.77 6.07
N GLY A 352 32.09 -22.31 6.00
CA GLY A 352 31.62 -23.38 6.89
C GLY A 352 30.91 -22.89 8.15
N ILE A 353 30.96 -21.59 8.47
CA ILE A 353 30.32 -20.99 9.65
C ILE A 353 29.48 -19.76 9.26
N THR A 354 30.05 -18.84 8.47
CA THR A 354 29.43 -17.57 8.06
C THR A 354 29.70 -17.24 6.60
N TRP A 355 28.89 -16.34 6.05
CA TRP A 355 29.11 -15.73 4.72
C TRP A 355 30.04 -14.53 4.83
N ASN A 356 31.17 -14.57 4.13
CA ASN A 356 32.17 -13.50 4.11
C ASN A 356 32.22 -12.80 2.76
N ASP A 357 32.42 -11.49 2.75
CA ASP A 357 32.51 -10.72 1.51
C ASP A 357 33.81 -11.03 0.75
N LEU A 358 33.70 -11.11 -0.58
CA LEU A 358 34.86 -11.18 -1.46
C LEU A 358 35.41 -9.78 -1.71
N SER A 359 36.74 -9.64 -1.74
CA SER A 359 37.42 -8.34 -1.87
C SER A 359 37.27 -7.68 -3.25
N MET A 360 37.06 -8.46 -4.32
CA MET A 360 37.01 -7.96 -5.70
C MET A 360 35.58 -7.89 -6.24
N MET A 361 34.69 -7.19 -5.51
CA MET A 361 33.24 -7.25 -5.74
C MET A 361 32.81 -6.84 -7.16
N GLU A 362 33.39 -5.78 -7.71
CA GLU A 362 33.03 -5.29 -9.05
C GLU A 362 33.56 -6.18 -10.16
N GLU A 363 34.78 -6.71 -10.02
CA GLU A 363 35.36 -7.62 -11.01
C GLU A 363 34.52 -8.90 -11.11
N ILE A 364 34.11 -9.44 -9.97
CA ILE A 364 33.26 -10.64 -9.90
C ILE A 364 31.88 -10.34 -10.48
N GLU A 365 31.26 -9.21 -10.11
CA GLU A 365 29.95 -8.83 -10.67
C GLU A 365 30.04 -8.63 -12.19
N LYS A 366 31.05 -7.91 -12.67
CA LYS A 366 31.25 -7.65 -14.10
C LYS A 366 31.43 -8.95 -14.88
N ALA A 367 32.24 -9.87 -14.35
CA ALA A 367 32.43 -11.19 -14.91
C ALA A 367 31.11 -11.99 -14.90
N TYR A 368 30.37 -11.99 -13.80
CA TYR A 368 29.08 -12.68 -13.73
C TYR A 368 28.05 -12.13 -14.70
N CYS A 369 27.97 -10.80 -14.85
CA CYS A 369 27.04 -10.13 -15.76
C CYS A 369 27.26 -10.55 -17.23
N ASP A 370 28.47 -10.94 -17.62
CA ASP A 370 28.76 -11.44 -18.96
C ASP A 370 28.31 -12.91 -19.08
N PRO A 371 27.32 -13.23 -19.94
CA PRO A 371 26.86 -14.61 -20.12
C PRO A 371 27.95 -15.55 -20.67
N LYS A 372 28.99 -15.03 -21.33
CA LYS A 372 30.13 -15.81 -21.84
C LYS A 372 31.05 -16.32 -20.72
N THR A 373 30.96 -15.72 -19.54
CA THR A 373 31.83 -16.06 -18.42
C THR A 373 31.13 -17.05 -17.50
N SER A 374 31.65 -18.28 -17.45
CA SER A 374 31.17 -19.33 -16.53
C SER A 374 31.99 -19.43 -15.24
N SER A 375 33.20 -18.89 -15.23
CA SER A 375 34.13 -18.96 -14.10
C SER A 375 35.23 -17.89 -14.19
N ILE A 376 35.91 -17.65 -13.08
CA ILE A 376 37.15 -16.86 -12.99
C ILE A 376 38.24 -17.80 -12.45
N PRO A 377 39.01 -18.47 -13.33
CA PRO A 377 39.97 -19.50 -12.93
C PRO A 377 41.04 -19.01 -11.94
N ASP A 378 41.62 -17.83 -12.19
CA ASP A 378 42.67 -17.24 -11.35
C ASP A 378 42.19 -16.90 -9.92
N LYS A 379 40.87 -16.92 -9.71
CA LYS A 379 40.21 -16.68 -8.42
C LYS A 379 39.44 -17.90 -7.92
N ASN A 380 39.54 -19.03 -8.62
CA ASN A 380 38.83 -20.28 -8.34
C ASN A 380 37.30 -20.13 -8.22
N ILE A 381 36.69 -19.14 -8.88
CA ILE A 381 35.24 -18.90 -8.82
C ILE A 381 34.55 -19.62 -9.99
N ASN A 382 33.48 -20.35 -9.72
CA ASN A 382 32.61 -20.98 -10.71
C ASN A 382 31.18 -20.49 -10.53
N PHE A 383 30.66 -19.80 -11.54
CA PHE A 383 29.31 -19.22 -11.52
C PHE A 383 28.21 -20.24 -11.84
N GLN A 384 28.56 -21.37 -12.47
CA GLN A 384 27.59 -22.42 -12.79
C GLN A 384 27.23 -23.25 -11.56
N THR A 385 28.24 -23.62 -10.78
CA THR A 385 28.06 -24.37 -9.52
C THR A 385 27.84 -23.45 -8.33
N MET A 386 27.97 -22.14 -8.50
CA MET A 386 27.97 -21.15 -7.42
C MET A 386 28.95 -21.56 -6.32
N THR A 387 30.23 -21.76 -6.69
CA THR A 387 31.31 -22.14 -5.77
C THR A 387 32.57 -21.28 -5.95
N CYS A 388 33.37 -21.19 -4.89
CA CYS A 388 34.71 -20.62 -4.90
C CYS A 388 35.66 -21.64 -4.25
N CYS A 389 36.63 -22.17 -5.00
CA CYS A 389 37.38 -23.38 -4.64
C CYS A 389 36.41 -24.55 -4.35
N SER A 390 36.30 -24.96 -3.08
CA SER A 390 35.38 -25.98 -2.56
C SER A 390 34.23 -25.41 -1.73
N SER A 391 34.16 -24.07 -1.57
CA SER A 391 33.18 -23.38 -0.74
C SER A 391 31.98 -22.85 -1.54
N SER A 392 30.80 -22.81 -0.93
CA SER A 392 29.59 -22.22 -1.55
C SER A 392 29.73 -20.71 -1.73
N LEU A 393 29.23 -20.20 -2.86
CA LEU A 393 29.22 -18.79 -3.24
C LEU A 393 27.77 -18.31 -3.37
N ARG A 394 27.48 -17.07 -2.97
CA ARG A 394 26.17 -16.45 -3.20
C ARG A 394 26.29 -15.00 -3.66
N ARG A 395 25.26 -14.56 -4.40
CA ARG A 395 25.06 -13.17 -4.82
C ARG A 395 23.77 -12.64 -4.20
N LEU A 396 23.86 -11.52 -3.50
CA LEU A 396 22.70 -10.76 -3.03
C LEU A 396 22.42 -9.62 -4.01
N SER A 397 21.16 -9.23 -4.17
CA SER A 397 20.74 -8.19 -5.11
C SER A 397 19.68 -7.28 -4.55
N THR A 398 19.57 -6.06 -5.08
CA THR A 398 18.34 -5.28 -4.93
C THR A 398 17.15 -5.98 -5.61
N PRO A 399 15.90 -5.64 -5.25
CA PRO A 399 14.71 -6.16 -5.91
C PRO A 399 14.76 -5.94 -7.42
N SER A 400 14.07 -6.82 -8.15
CA SER A 400 14.00 -6.78 -9.61
C SER A 400 13.37 -5.47 -10.11
N SER A 401 13.86 -4.94 -11.23
CA SER A 401 13.33 -3.71 -11.82
C SER A 401 11.88 -3.84 -12.30
N VAL A 402 11.42 -5.05 -12.61
CA VAL A 402 10.02 -5.28 -13.05
C VAL A 402 9.03 -5.18 -11.88
N THR A 403 9.46 -5.49 -10.65
CA THR A 403 8.60 -5.36 -9.45
C THR A 403 8.65 -3.97 -8.85
N ASN A 404 9.74 -3.23 -9.08
CA ASN A 404 9.97 -1.89 -8.53
C ASN A 404 10.49 -0.88 -9.58
N PRO A 405 9.76 -0.64 -10.69
CA PRO A 405 10.27 0.12 -11.84
C PRO A 405 10.53 1.60 -11.56
N ALA A 406 9.96 2.15 -10.49
CA ALA A 406 10.16 3.54 -10.08
C ALA A 406 11.54 3.80 -9.43
N PHE A 407 12.34 2.76 -9.17
CA PHE A 407 13.60 2.88 -8.43
C PHE A 407 14.82 2.66 -9.35
N VAL A 408 15.62 3.72 -9.55
CA VAL A 408 16.76 3.75 -10.51
C VAL A 408 17.95 2.84 -10.14
N LEU A 409 17.88 2.04 -9.06
CA LEU A 409 18.93 1.11 -8.61
C LEU A 409 18.41 -0.30 -8.28
N THR A 410 17.22 -0.64 -8.76
CA THR A 410 16.73 -2.03 -8.79
C THR A 410 17.52 -2.85 -9.80
N THR A 411 17.69 -4.14 -9.53
CA THR A 411 18.47 -5.02 -10.40
C THR A 411 17.67 -5.31 -11.66
N ARG A 412 18.20 -4.90 -12.82
CA ARG A 412 17.65 -5.28 -14.12
C ARG A 412 18.23 -6.63 -14.53
N TRP A 413 17.37 -7.60 -14.76
CA TRP A 413 17.74 -8.95 -15.18
C TRP A 413 17.57 -9.11 -16.68
N ILE A 414 18.56 -9.73 -17.32
CA ILE A 414 18.62 -9.99 -18.75
C ILE A 414 18.71 -11.50 -18.95
N TRP A 415 17.92 -12.00 -19.90
CA TRP A 415 17.87 -13.41 -20.25
C TRP A 415 18.57 -13.63 -21.58
N TYR A 416 19.37 -14.70 -21.67
CA TYR A 416 20.10 -15.08 -22.87
C TYR A 416 19.88 -16.55 -23.22
N TRP A 417 19.94 -16.89 -24.50
CA TRP A 417 20.03 -18.27 -24.98
C TRP A 417 21.30 -18.46 -25.80
N LYS A 418 21.88 -19.66 -25.75
CA LYS A 418 23.09 -19.99 -26.50
C LYS A 418 22.72 -20.52 -27.87
N ASN A 419 23.19 -19.86 -28.93
CA ASN A 419 22.99 -20.31 -30.30
C ASN A 419 23.93 -21.46 -30.67
N ASP A 420 23.73 -22.02 -31.86
CA ASP A 420 24.48 -23.19 -32.32
C ASP A 420 25.96 -22.85 -32.63
N GLN A 421 26.27 -21.57 -32.83
CA GLN A 421 27.65 -21.05 -32.93
C GLN A 421 28.31 -20.83 -31.55
N GLY A 422 27.59 -21.14 -30.47
CA GLY A 422 28.07 -20.97 -29.10
C GLY A 422 28.00 -19.54 -28.55
N GLN A 423 27.34 -18.62 -29.25
CA GLN A 423 27.16 -17.23 -28.83
C GLN A 423 25.90 -17.08 -27.98
N TRP A 424 25.98 -16.24 -26.94
CA TRP A 424 24.82 -15.88 -26.13
C TRP A 424 24.07 -14.71 -26.76
N ILE A 425 22.78 -14.92 -27.01
CA ILE A 425 21.88 -13.96 -27.64
C ILE A 425 20.84 -13.54 -26.61
N GLU A 426 20.64 -12.23 -26.45
CA GLU A 426 19.61 -11.70 -25.55
C GLU A 426 18.21 -12.02 -26.08
N TYR A 427 17.33 -12.44 -25.17
CA TYR A 427 15.92 -12.64 -25.46
C TYR A 427 15.24 -11.30 -25.76
N GLY A 428 14.63 -11.21 -26.95
CA GLY A 428 14.01 -9.98 -27.45
C GLY A 428 14.91 -9.13 -28.36
N GLU A 429 16.20 -9.44 -28.52
CA GLU A 429 17.07 -8.80 -29.52
C GLU A 429 17.07 -9.56 -30.87
N GLN A 430 17.31 -8.82 -31.97
CA GLN A 430 17.32 -9.36 -33.33
C GLN A 430 18.52 -10.31 -33.52
N GLY A 431 18.27 -11.62 -33.53
CA GLY A 431 19.18 -12.60 -34.15
C GLY A 431 19.04 -12.58 -35.67
N GLU A 432 20.09 -12.95 -36.41
CA GLU A 432 20.12 -12.98 -37.88
C GLU A 432 18.87 -13.65 -38.48
N GLY A 433 18.05 -12.84 -39.16
CA GLY A 433 16.79 -13.26 -39.78
C GLY A 433 15.61 -12.39 -39.32
N ASN A 434 14.96 -11.69 -40.26
CA ASN A 434 13.86 -10.74 -40.08
C ASN A 434 12.54 -11.32 -39.50
N SER A 435 12.56 -12.01 -38.36
CA SER A 435 11.35 -12.56 -37.72
C SER A 435 11.34 -12.42 -36.19
N VAL A 436 10.79 -11.31 -35.70
CA VAL A 436 10.57 -11.05 -34.26
C VAL A 436 9.51 -12.01 -33.70
N SER A 437 9.88 -12.82 -32.70
CA SER A 437 8.94 -13.70 -31.98
C SER A 437 9.44 -14.27 -30.62
N SER A 438 10.69 -14.04 -30.20
CA SER A 438 11.14 -14.42 -28.85
C SER A 438 10.65 -13.43 -27.76
N PRO A 439 10.25 -13.91 -26.56
CA PRO A 439 9.84 -13.05 -25.45
C PRO A 439 11.00 -12.15 -24.99
N SER A 440 10.69 -10.96 -24.47
CA SER A 440 11.73 -10.06 -23.94
C SER A 440 12.20 -10.48 -22.55
N SER A 441 13.40 -10.05 -22.17
CA SER A 441 13.95 -10.28 -20.82
C SER A 441 13.02 -9.83 -19.69
N ASP A 442 12.29 -8.72 -19.84
CA ASP A 442 11.37 -8.21 -18.81
C ASP A 442 10.13 -9.12 -18.65
N ILE A 443 9.62 -9.69 -19.75
CA ILE A 443 8.52 -10.66 -19.72
C ILE A 443 8.98 -11.95 -19.04
N LEU A 444 10.15 -12.46 -19.43
CA LEU A 444 10.73 -13.67 -18.84
C LEU A 444 11.00 -13.50 -17.35
N GLU A 445 11.50 -12.34 -16.93
CA GLU A 445 11.74 -12.02 -15.53
C GLU A 445 10.45 -11.98 -14.71
N ASN A 446 9.37 -11.37 -15.20
CA ASN A 446 8.08 -11.38 -14.51
C ASN A 446 7.52 -12.81 -14.34
N LEU A 447 7.65 -13.64 -15.37
CA LEU A 447 7.19 -15.03 -15.35
C LEU A 447 8.02 -15.89 -14.38
N TYR A 448 9.35 -15.72 -14.42
CA TYR A 448 10.26 -16.40 -13.49
C TYR A 448 10.01 -16.02 -12.04
N LEU A 449 9.73 -14.75 -11.73
CA LEU A 449 9.41 -14.32 -10.37
C LEU A 449 8.06 -14.86 -9.88
N ALA A 450 7.11 -15.09 -10.79
CA ALA A 450 5.81 -15.68 -10.46
C ALA A 450 5.90 -17.19 -10.23
N ASP A 451 6.69 -17.90 -11.05
CA ASP A 451 6.90 -19.34 -10.96
C ASP A 451 8.34 -19.73 -11.42
N PRO A 452 9.32 -19.81 -10.50
CA PRO A 452 10.72 -20.12 -10.83
C PRO A 452 10.94 -21.53 -11.41
N ASP A 453 10.02 -22.46 -11.13
CA ASP A 453 10.06 -23.83 -11.66
C ASP A 453 9.20 -24.00 -12.93
N GLY A 454 8.59 -22.90 -13.39
CA GLY A 454 7.67 -22.88 -14.52
C GLY A 454 8.32 -23.20 -15.86
N THR A 455 7.48 -23.62 -16.80
CA THR A 455 7.86 -23.79 -18.21
C THR A 455 6.93 -22.95 -19.08
N ILE A 456 7.50 -22.21 -20.01
CA ILE A 456 6.75 -21.37 -20.94
C ILE A 456 6.95 -21.87 -22.37
N SER A 457 5.92 -21.75 -23.21
CA SER A 457 6.01 -22.08 -24.63
C SER A 457 6.02 -20.81 -25.45
N PHE A 458 6.89 -20.74 -26.46
CA PHE A 458 6.96 -19.60 -27.36
C PHE A 458 7.43 -20.02 -28.75
N GLN A 459 6.90 -19.42 -29.82
CA GLN A 459 7.40 -19.56 -31.17
C GLN A 459 8.52 -18.55 -31.43
N ALA A 460 9.61 -18.97 -32.08
CA ALA A 460 10.62 -18.06 -32.63
C ALA A 460 10.94 -18.44 -34.09
N GLY A 461 10.57 -17.58 -35.04
CA GLY A 461 10.62 -17.88 -36.47
C GLY A 461 9.64 -19.00 -36.84
N LEU A 462 10.13 -20.02 -37.57
CA LEU A 462 9.35 -21.21 -37.94
C LEU A 462 9.34 -22.30 -36.85
N HIS A 463 9.99 -22.04 -35.71
CA HIS A 463 10.25 -23.04 -34.70
C HIS A 463 9.49 -22.75 -33.41
N HIS A 464 8.92 -23.79 -32.81
CA HIS A 464 8.23 -23.71 -31.53
C HIS A 464 9.15 -24.21 -30.42
N TYR A 465 9.29 -23.42 -29.36
CA TYR A 465 10.18 -23.67 -28.25
C TYR A 465 9.44 -23.76 -26.93
N GLN A 466 9.99 -24.56 -26.01
CA GLN A 466 9.64 -24.58 -24.60
C GLN A 466 10.86 -24.13 -23.79
N LEU A 467 10.71 -23.08 -22.98
CA LEU A 467 11.71 -22.62 -22.03
C LEU A 467 11.35 -23.12 -20.65
N SER A 468 12.23 -23.95 -20.08
CA SER A 468 12.16 -24.37 -18.68
C SER A 468 13.04 -23.46 -17.83
N PHE A 469 12.44 -22.76 -16.87
CA PHE A 469 13.18 -21.92 -15.94
C PHE A 469 14.01 -22.74 -14.95
N LYS A 470 13.47 -23.88 -14.52
CA LYS A 470 14.14 -24.84 -13.63
C LYS A 470 15.42 -25.40 -14.23
N GLU A 471 15.32 -25.88 -15.46
CA GLU A 471 16.43 -26.52 -16.16
C GLU A 471 17.35 -25.52 -16.85
N MET A 472 16.94 -24.24 -16.93
CA MET A 472 17.65 -23.21 -17.69
C MET A 472 17.94 -23.66 -19.14
N THR A 473 16.92 -24.22 -19.80
CA THR A 473 17.03 -24.73 -21.17
C THR A 473 15.84 -24.32 -22.03
N GLN A 474 16.12 -24.08 -23.31
CA GLN A 474 15.15 -23.88 -24.37
C GLN A 474 15.14 -25.11 -25.28
N THR A 475 14.01 -25.78 -25.39
CA THR A 475 13.83 -27.00 -26.19
C THR A 475 12.98 -26.71 -27.41
N ASN A 476 13.48 -27.02 -28.61
CA ASN A 476 12.66 -27.03 -29.83
C ASN A 476 11.68 -28.21 -29.76
N THR A 477 10.39 -27.92 -29.82
CA THR A 477 9.34 -28.92 -29.65
C THR A 477 9.24 -29.93 -30.79
N PHE A 478 9.69 -29.56 -32.01
CA PHE A 478 9.68 -30.43 -33.19
C PHE A 478 10.95 -31.26 -33.30
N PHE A 479 12.12 -30.60 -33.33
CA PHE A 479 13.41 -31.28 -33.51
C PHE A 479 13.99 -31.85 -32.20
N LYS A 480 13.38 -31.54 -31.05
CA LYS A 480 13.84 -31.92 -29.71
C LYS A 480 15.26 -31.42 -29.37
N THR A 481 15.80 -30.49 -30.15
CA THR A 481 17.09 -29.86 -29.87
C THR A 481 16.97 -28.97 -28.65
N GLN A 482 17.97 -29.04 -27.76
CA GLN A 482 18.02 -28.22 -26.56
C GLN A 482 19.14 -27.19 -26.66
N ARG A 483 18.84 -25.96 -26.22
CA ARG A 483 19.78 -24.85 -26.12
C ARG A 483 19.86 -24.39 -24.68
N LEU A 484 21.05 -24.01 -24.24
CA LEU A 484 21.26 -23.48 -22.90
C LEU A 484 20.68 -22.07 -22.79
N VAL A 485 20.14 -21.77 -21.61
CA VAL A 485 19.62 -20.46 -21.25
C VAL A 485 20.33 -19.97 -20.01
N CYS A 486 20.54 -18.66 -19.90
CA CYS A 486 21.09 -18.08 -18.70
C CYS A 486 20.45 -16.74 -18.38
N ARG A 487 20.28 -16.49 -17.09
CA ARG A 487 19.79 -15.23 -16.53
C ARG A 487 20.97 -14.49 -15.90
N ARG A 488 21.24 -13.25 -16.33
CA ARG A 488 22.32 -12.39 -15.83
C ARG A 488 21.84 -10.97 -15.52
N PRO A 489 22.35 -10.33 -14.46
CA PRO A 489 22.00 -8.94 -14.16
C PRO A 489 22.75 -7.99 -15.10
N LYS A 490 22.20 -6.79 -15.33
CA LYS A 490 22.93 -5.71 -15.99
C LYS A 490 23.95 -5.12 -15.02
N PHE A 491 25.22 -5.06 -15.43
CA PHE A 491 26.30 -4.49 -14.62
C PHE A 491 26.08 -2.99 -14.34
N VAL A 492 26.38 -2.56 -13.11
CA VAL A 492 26.33 -1.17 -12.67
C VAL A 492 27.58 -0.90 -11.83
N SER A 493 28.50 -0.06 -12.27
CA SER A 493 29.73 0.22 -11.49
C SER A 493 29.45 1.05 -10.23
N SER A 494 30.36 1.07 -9.26
CA SER A 494 30.28 2.01 -8.13
C SER A 494 30.22 3.46 -8.59
N GLU A 495 30.93 3.81 -9.66
CA GLU A 495 30.87 5.14 -10.28
C GLU A 495 29.47 5.46 -10.78
N ASP A 496 28.81 4.54 -11.49
CA ASP A 496 27.44 4.71 -11.97
C ASP A 496 26.46 4.86 -10.80
N VAL A 497 26.63 4.07 -9.74
CA VAL A 497 25.85 4.21 -8.51
C VAL A 497 26.02 5.62 -7.91
N GLN A 498 27.22 6.20 -7.91
CA GLN A 498 27.44 7.56 -7.43
C GLN A 498 26.85 8.63 -8.35
N LYS A 499 26.93 8.46 -9.68
CA LYS A 499 26.30 9.36 -10.66
C LYS A 499 24.77 9.37 -10.49
N ILE A 500 24.16 8.19 -10.37
CA ILE A 500 22.72 8.02 -10.14
C ILE A 500 22.31 8.65 -8.80
N LYS A 501 23.14 8.56 -7.75
CA LYS A 501 22.90 9.22 -6.45
C LYS A 501 22.96 10.74 -6.52
N LYS A 502 23.78 11.30 -7.41
CA LYS A 502 24.00 12.75 -7.58
C LYS A 502 23.03 13.42 -8.56
N GLY A 503 22.12 12.66 -9.18
CA GLY A 503 21.13 13.21 -10.11
C GLY A 503 21.66 13.63 -11.48
N GLN A 504 22.93 13.30 -11.81
CA GLN A 504 23.48 13.50 -13.14
C GLN A 504 23.22 12.22 -13.95
N GLN A 505 22.19 12.25 -14.79
CA GLN A 505 21.78 11.09 -15.58
C GLN A 505 22.55 11.03 -16.90
N ASP A 506 23.10 9.85 -17.19
CA ASP A 506 23.72 9.50 -18.46
C ASP A 506 22.66 9.16 -19.53
N SER A 507 23.01 9.49 -20.76
CA SER A 507 22.17 9.74 -21.94
C SER A 507 21.58 8.49 -22.63
N SER A 508 20.66 7.77 -21.99
CA SER A 508 19.99 6.59 -22.61
C SER A 508 18.46 6.54 -22.55
N ILE A 509 17.81 7.54 -21.94
CA ILE A 509 16.40 7.83 -22.22
C ILE A 509 16.42 8.86 -23.35
N PRO A 510 15.79 8.62 -24.52
CA PRO A 510 15.62 9.68 -25.49
C PRO A 510 14.93 10.82 -24.77
N ASN A 511 15.64 11.92 -24.59
CA ASN A 511 15.07 13.16 -24.08
C ASN A 511 14.21 13.73 -25.22
N LYS A 512 13.13 13.02 -25.58
CA LYS A 512 12.11 13.55 -26.49
C LYS A 512 11.46 14.67 -25.67
N ALA A 513 11.87 15.89 -25.99
CA ALA A 513 11.35 17.10 -25.39
C ALA A 513 9.81 17.05 -25.37
N CYS A 514 9.22 17.69 -24.36
CA CYS A 514 7.79 17.97 -24.35
C CYS A 514 7.38 18.52 -25.73
N PRO A 515 6.17 18.21 -26.24
CA PRO A 515 5.75 18.65 -27.57
C PRO A 515 5.98 20.15 -27.76
N VAL A 516 6.45 20.54 -28.94
CA VAL A 516 6.81 21.95 -29.23
C VAL A 516 5.62 22.89 -29.07
N HIS A 517 4.41 22.40 -29.32
CA HIS A 517 3.18 23.17 -29.17
C HIS A 517 2.75 23.36 -27.69
N TRP A 518 3.43 22.72 -26.74
CA TRP A 518 3.20 22.97 -25.31
C TRP A 518 3.76 24.33 -24.92
N ASP A 519 3.06 24.98 -23.99
CA ASP A 519 3.52 26.18 -23.32
C ASP A 519 4.64 25.77 -22.36
N GLN A 520 5.88 26.10 -22.74
CA GLN A 520 7.07 25.75 -21.98
C GLN A 520 7.14 26.48 -20.63
N SER A 521 6.44 27.61 -20.48
CA SER A 521 6.34 28.34 -19.21
C SER A 521 5.35 27.70 -18.23
N ALA A 522 4.49 26.81 -18.73
CA ALA A 522 3.45 26.12 -17.99
C ALA A 522 3.76 24.62 -17.80
N LEU A 523 5.05 24.24 -17.75
CA LEU A 523 5.49 22.89 -17.44
C LEU A 523 5.71 22.73 -15.94
N PRO A 524 4.93 21.88 -15.25
CA PRO A 524 5.19 21.58 -13.86
C PRO A 524 6.36 20.58 -13.73
N ASP A 525 7.16 20.70 -12.68
CA ASP A 525 8.19 19.72 -12.33
C ASP A 525 7.59 18.34 -11.97
N LEU A 526 6.38 18.33 -11.41
CA LEU A 526 5.60 17.14 -11.07
C LEU A 526 4.10 17.37 -11.29
N GLY A 527 3.40 16.37 -11.84
CA GLY A 527 1.96 16.42 -12.07
C GLY A 527 1.58 17.04 -13.42
N TYR A 528 0.48 17.80 -13.46
CA TYR A 528 -0.04 18.39 -14.69
C TYR A 528 -0.38 19.87 -14.54
N LYS A 529 -0.38 20.59 -15.65
CA LYS A 529 -1.00 21.90 -15.78
C LYS A 529 -2.04 21.86 -16.90
N ALA A 530 -3.25 22.34 -16.63
CA ALA A 530 -4.26 22.57 -17.66
C ALA A 530 -4.12 23.99 -18.21
N VAL A 531 -3.72 24.12 -19.46
CA VAL A 531 -3.53 25.39 -20.18
C VAL A 531 -4.72 25.63 -21.09
N GLU A 532 -5.43 26.75 -20.93
CA GLU A 532 -6.54 27.11 -21.82
C GLU A 532 -6.01 27.39 -23.22
N VAL A 533 -6.53 26.67 -24.22
CA VAL A 533 -6.15 26.83 -25.61
C VAL A 533 -6.98 27.97 -26.19
N SER A 534 -6.31 28.98 -26.77
CA SER A 534 -7.00 30.12 -27.37
C SER A 534 -7.89 29.70 -28.54
N ASN A 535 -9.12 30.25 -28.59
CA ASN A 535 -10.14 29.92 -29.59
C ASN A 535 -9.76 30.32 -31.03
N THR A 536 -8.74 31.16 -31.20
CA THR A 536 -8.21 31.58 -32.52
C THR A 536 -7.17 30.61 -33.09
N THR A 537 -6.71 29.62 -32.32
CA THR A 537 -5.64 28.70 -32.73
C THR A 537 -6.15 27.57 -33.61
N SER A 538 -5.28 27.03 -34.47
CA SER A 538 -5.59 25.83 -35.28
C SER A 538 -5.83 24.59 -34.39
N GLU A 539 -5.14 24.50 -33.26
CA GLU A 539 -5.33 23.46 -32.25
C GLU A 539 -6.75 23.44 -31.68
N TYR A 540 -7.24 24.59 -31.22
CA TYR A 540 -8.61 24.72 -30.71
C TYR A 540 -9.64 24.33 -31.78
N ASN A 541 -9.48 24.85 -33.00
CA ASN A 541 -10.41 24.58 -34.10
C ASN A 541 -10.44 23.09 -34.47
N LYS A 542 -9.29 22.40 -34.46
CA LYS A 542 -9.22 20.95 -34.72
C LYS A 542 -10.01 20.15 -33.69
N ILE A 543 -9.80 20.42 -32.39
CA ILE A 543 -10.50 19.69 -31.33
C ILE A 543 -12.00 20.03 -31.30
N LYS A 544 -12.36 21.30 -31.53
CA LYS A 544 -13.76 21.73 -31.68
C LYS A 544 -14.45 21.05 -32.85
N GLN A 545 -13.80 20.96 -34.02
CA GLN A 545 -14.37 20.28 -35.18
C GLN A 545 -14.59 18.79 -34.91
N LEU A 546 -13.63 18.10 -34.29
CA LEU A 546 -13.80 16.69 -33.88
C LEU A 546 -15.01 16.50 -32.97
N PHE A 547 -15.19 17.38 -31.98
CA PHE A 547 -16.34 17.33 -31.07
C PHE A 547 -17.68 17.57 -31.80
N LEU A 548 -17.74 18.59 -32.66
CA LEU A 548 -18.95 18.99 -33.38
C LEU A 548 -19.38 18.02 -34.48
N GLN A 549 -18.57 17.00 -34.82
CA GLN A 549 -18.98 15.96 -35.77
C GLN A 549 -20.27 15.26 -35.32
N THR A 550 -20.42 15.01 -34.01
CA THR A 550 -21.60 14.34 -33.44
C THR A 550 -22.35 15.16 -32.40
N MET A 551 -21.81 16.31 -31.96
CA MET A 551 -22.41 17.19 -30.96
C MET A 551 -22.82 18.55 -31.53
N LYS A 552 -23.56 18.55 -32.65
CA LYS A 552 -23.88 19.77 -33.44
C LYS A 552 -24.75 20.80 -32.72
N THR A 553 -25.57 20.34 -31.77
CA THR A 553 -26.47 21.19 -30.99
C THR A 553 -25.80 21.76 -29.74
N TYR A 554 -24.50 21.53 -29.54
CA TYR A 554 -23.78 21.94 -28.33
C TYR A 554 -22.70 22.97 -28.67
N ASP A 555 -22.52 23.94 -27.76
CA ASP A 555 -21.48 24.95 -27.82
C ASP A 555 -20.27 24.57 -26.98
N VAL A 556 -19.07 24.61 -27.59
CA VAL A 556 -17.80 24.49 -26.87
C VAL A 556 -17.49 25.81 -26.17
N LEU A 557 -17.37 25.76 -24.84
CA LEU A 557 -17.04 26.92 -24.01
C LEU A 557 -15.53 27.08 -23.89
N LYS A 558 -14.83 26.00 -23.51
CA LYS A 558 -13.38 26.01 -23.28
C LYS A 558 -12.74 24.69 -23.70
N ILE A 559 -11.51 24.79 -24.18
CA ILE A 559 -10.64 23.63 -24.40
C ILE A 559 -9.37 23.87 -23.60
N ARG A 560 -9.04 22.96 -22.69
CA ARG A 560 -7.82 23.03 -21.89
C ARG A 560 -6.89 21.88 -22.28
N ARG A 561 -5.69 22.20 -22.74
CA ARG A 561 -4.61 21.23 -22.98
C ARG A 561 -3.99 20.83 -21.66
N ILE A 562 -3.83 19.53 -21.44
CA ILE A 562 -3.15 18.97 -20.29
C ILE A 562 -1.67 18.85 -20.63
N GLN A 563 -0.82 19.45 -19.79
CA GLN A 563 0.63 19.36 -19.89
C GLN A 563 1.15 18.60 -18.69
N ASN A 564 1.33 17.30 -18.85
CA ASN A 564 1.90 16.40 -17.85
C ASN A 564 3.17 15.73 -18.42
N PRO A 565 4.37 16.25 -18.10
CA PRO A 565 5.63 15.74 -18.65
C PRO A 565 5.90 14.27 -18.30
N SER A 566 5.51 13.83 -17.11
CA SER A 566 5.75 12.46 -16.64
C SER A 566 4.88 11.45 -17.41
N LEU A 567 3.58 11.73 -17.54
CA LEU A 567 2.68 10.88 -18.32
C LEU A 567 3.06 10.88 -19.80
N TRP A 568 3.51 12.02 -20.33
CA TRP A 568 3.97 12.11 -21.72
C TRP A 568 5.19 11.23 -21.98
N LYS A 569 6.19 11.26 -21.09
CA LYS A 569 7.39 10.40 -21.20
C LYS A 569 7.01 8.92 -21.22
N VAL A 570 6.11 8.51 -20.34
CA VAL A 570 5.63 7.11 -20.28
C VAL A 570 4.83 6.73 -21.52
N PHE A 571 3.93 7.59 -21.99
CA PHE A 571 3.16 7.38 -23.22
C PHE A 571 4.07 7.24 -24.45
N GLN A 572 5.07 8.13 -24.58
CA GLN A 572 6.03 8.07 -25.69
C GLN A 572 6.93 6.83 -25.61
N TRP A 573 7.30 6.40 -24.40
CA TRP A 573 8.01 5.15 -24.21
C TRP A 573 7.16 3.94 -24.65
N GLN A 574 5.89 3.89 -24.25
CA GLN A 574 4.95 2.84 -24.67
C GLN A 574 4.75 2.82 -26.18
N LYS A 575 4.60 4.00 -26.81
CA LYS A 575 4.51 4.14 -28.27
C LYS A 575 5.73 3.58 -28.97
N GLU A 576 6.92 3.84 -28.44
CA GLU A 576 8.16 3.30 -28.99
C GLU A 576 8.26 1.78 -28.82
N GLN A 577 7.80 1.22 -27.69
CA GLN A 577 7.74 -0.24 -27.51
C GLN A 577 6.81 -0.89 -28.53
N MET A 578 5.57 -0.39 -28.63
CA MET A 578 4.57 -0.91 -29.58
C MET A 578 5.05 -0.77 -31.03
N LYS A 579 5.77 0.31 -31.36
CA LYS A 579 6.37 0.50 -32.70
C LYS A 579 7.42 -0.58 -32.98
N ARG A 580 8.29 -0.88 -32.02
CA ARG A 580 9.31 -1.94 -32.15
C ARG A 580 8.67 -3.32 -32.30
N GLU A 581 7.65 -3.60 -31.48
CA GLU A 581 6.92 -4.88 -31.51
C GLU A 581 6.16 -5.10 -32.82
N ASN A 582 5.69 -4.02 -33.45
CA ASN A 582 5.03 -4.01 -34.75
C ASN A 582 6.00 -3.87 -35.95
N GLY A 583 7.26 -4.31 -35.78
CA GLY A 583 8.25 -4.33 -36.85
C GLY A 583 8.66 -2.94 -37.35
N GLY A 584 8.64 -1.94 -36.47
CA GLY A 584 8.98 -0.56 -36.78
C GLY A 584 7.87 0.25 -37.43
N LYS A 585 6.69 -0.34 -37.67
CA LYS A 585 5.52 0.38 -38.22
C LYS A 585 4.98 1.36 -37.20
N GLU A 586 4.53 2.52 -37.67
CA GLU A 586 3.88 3.51 -36.81
C GLU A 586 2.68 2.88 -36.09
N VAL A 587 2.61 3.12 -34.78
CA VAL A 587 1.50 2.65 -33.96
C VAL A 587 0.26 3.44 -34.32
N ASN A 588 -0.86 2.73 -34.51
CA ASN A 588 -2.17 3.35 -34.69
C ASN A 588 -2.53 4.13 -33.43
N GLU A 589 -2.36 5.45 -33.50
CA GLU A 589 -2.68 6.41 -32.46
C GLU A 589 -3.96 7.16 -32.85
N ARG A 590 -4.91 7.25 -31.92
CA ARG A 590 -6.17 7.96 -32.14
C ARG A 590 -6.43 8.99 -31.05
N LEU A 591 -7.05 10.10 -31.45
CA LEU A 591 -7.72 11.01 -30.51
C LEU A 591 -9.13 10.49 -30.30
N LEU A 592 -9.45 10.14 -29.07
CA LEU A 592 -10.74 9.56 -28.71
C LEU A 592 -11.34 10.26 -27.49
N PHE A 593 -12.66 10.24 -27.40
CA PHE A 593 -13.41 10.85 -26.32
C PHE A 593 -13.58 9.90 -25.14
N HIS A 594 -13.57 10.47 -23.94
CA HIS A 594 -13.92 9.77 -22.72
C HIS A 594 -14.76 10.67 -21.82
N GLY A 595 -16.04 10.29 -21.67
CA GLY A 595 -16.94 10.91 -20.72
C GLY A 595 -16.69 10.35 -19.32
N THR A 596 -16.62 11.23 -18.33
CA THR A 596 -16.44 10.83 -16.94
C THR A 596 -17.11 11.82 -16.00
N LYS A 597 -17.18 11.45 -14.72
CA LYS A 597 -17.64 12.36 -13.68
C LYS A 597 -16.55 13.37 -13.38
N ILE A 598 -16.96 14.62 -13.13
CA ILE A 598 -16.03 15.71 -12.78
C ILE A 598 -15.13 15.35 -11.58
N SER A 599 -15.64 14.55 -10.64
CA SER A 599 -14.89 14.04 -9.49
C SER A 599 -13.65 13.21 -9.85
N TYR A 600 -13.58 12.63 -11.06
CA TYR A 600 -12.43 11.83 -11.52
C TYR A 600 -11.45 12.62 -12.37
N MET A 601 -11.78 13.85 -12.78
CA MET A 601 -10.95 14.59 -13.72
C MET A 601 -9.54 14.86 -13.21
N GLU A 602 -9.42 15.34 -11.98
CA GLU A 602 -8.11 15.65 -11.39
C GLU A 602 -7.26 14.37 -11.24
N ALA A 603 -7.87 13.27 -10.78
CA ALA A 603 -7.20 11.98 -10.68
C ALA A 603 -6.70 11.48 -12.03
N ILE A 604 -7.49 11.60 -13.11
CA ILE A 604 -7.09 11.20 -14.46
C ILE A 604 -5.91 12.06 -14.96
N CYS A 605 -5.94 13.37 -14.75
CA CYS A 605 -4.88 14.26 -15.17
C CYS A 605 -3.54 14.01 -14.44
N ILE A 606 -3.58 13.60 -13.16
CA ILE A 606 -2.39 13.34 -12.34
C ILE A 606 -1.87 11.90 -12.55
N HIS A 607 -2.76 10.91 -12.43
CA HIS A 607 -2.42 9.50 -12.31
C HIS A 607 -2.73 8.65 -13.55
N ASN A 608 -3.24 9.29 -14.61
CA ASN A 608 -3.75 8.65 -15.83
C ASN A 608 -5.06 7.88 -15.59
N PHE A 609 -5.67 7.36 -16.66
CA PHE A 609 -6.92 6.60 -16.58
C PHE A 609 -6.70 5.25 -15.88
N ASP A 610 -7.60 4.90 -14.97
CA ASP A 610 -7.64 3.59 -14.30
C ASP A 610 -9.07 3.05 -14.38
N TRP A 611 -9.27 1.94 -15.08
CA TRP A 611 -10.60 1.36 -15.29
C TRP A 611 -11.25 0.92 -13.98
N ARG A 612 -10.46 0.59 -12.94
CA ARG A 612 -10.98 0.25 -11.59
C ARG A 612 -11.62 1.45 -10.90
N ILE A 613 -11.30 2.65 -11.35
CA ILE A 613 -11.76 3.94 -10.81
C ILE A 613 -12.78 4.60 -11.77
N CYS A 614 -12.55 4.50 -13.09
CA CYS A 614 -13.22 5.32 -14.11
C CYS A 614 -14.36 4.62 -14.88
N GLY A 615 -14.68 3.35 -14.62
CA GLY A 615 -15.77 2.69 -15.35
C GLY A 615 -16.23 1.35 -14.78
N SER A 616 -17.41 1.33 -14.15
CA SER A 616 -18.23 0.12 -13.95
C SER A 616 -19.37 0.01 -14.97
N ASN A 617 -19.42 0.92 -15.94
CA ASN A 617 -20.49 0.99 -16.93
C ASN A 617 -20.01 0.42 -18.26
N GLY A 618 -20.70 -0.61 -18.76
CA GLY A 618 -20.48 -1.20 -20.08
C GLY A 618 -19.17 -1.97 -20.19
N THR A 619 -19.05 -3.14 -19.55
CA THR A 619 -17.90 -4.04 -19.72
C THR A 619 -18.06 -4.95 -20.95
N ASN A 620 -18.87 -4.60 -21.94
CA ASN A 620 -19.30 -5.52 -23.01
C ASN A 620 -18.14 -5.99 -23.91
N TYR A 621 -17.07 -5.20 -24.02
CA TYR A 621 -15.93 -5.45 -24.89
C TYR A 621 -14.62 -5.68 -24.12
N GLY A 622 -14.70 -5.83 -22.80
CA GLY A 622 -13.58 -6.10 -21.89
C GLY A 622 -13.62 -5.27 -20.60
N LYS A 623 -12.84 -5.69 -19.61
CA LYS A 623 -12.60 -4.99 -18.33
C LYS A 623 -11.38 -4.08 -18.48
N GLY A 624 -11.56 -3.00 -19.26
CA GLY A 624 -10.52 -2.01 -19.54
C GLY A 624 -11.08 -0.59 -19.56
N ILE A 625 -10.29 0.37 -20.02
CA ILE A 625 -10.67 1.78 -20.17
C ILE A 625 -11.32 1.96 -21.54
N TYR A 626 -12.55 2.47 -21.55
CA TYR A 626 -13.34 2.68 -22.75
C TYR A 626 -13.13 4.08 -23.33
N PHE A 627 -12.95 4.16 -24.64
CA PHE A 627 -12.85 5.39 -25.39
C PHE A 627 -13.78 5.33 -26.59
N ALA A 628 -14.46 6.43 -26.90
CA ALA A 628 -15.35 6.52 -28.04
C ALA A 628 -14.75 7.35 -29.16
N ARG A 629 -15.00 6.94 -30.40
CA ARG A 629 -14.74 7.77 -31.59
C ARG A 629 -15.63 9.01 -31.58
N ASP A 630 -16.88 8.84 -31.18
CA ASP A 630 -17.93 9.85 -31.26
C ASP A 630 -18.14 10.51 -29.89
N ALA A 631 -18.14 11.84 -29.85
CA ALA A 631 -18.32 12.60 -28.60
C ALA A 631 -19.71 12.39 -28.00
N SER A 632 -20.74 12.14 -28.82
CA SER A 632 -22.11 11.89 -28.37
C SER A 632 -22.23 10.63 -27.52
N TYR A 633 -21.48 9.57 -27.85
CA TYR A 633 -21.43 8.37 -27.02
C TYR A 633 -20.81 8.67 -25.65
N SER A 634 -19.71 9.42 -25.63
CA SER A 634 -19.06 9.83 -24.36
C SER A 634 -19.94 10.74 -23.52
N HIS A 635 -20.79 11.57 -24.13
CA HIS A 635 -21.69 12.48 -23.44
C HIS A 635 -22.64 11.77 -22.47
N GLU A 636 -23.12 10.56 -22.81
CA GLU A 636 -24.00 9.76 -21.94
C GLU A 636 -23.35 9.39 -20.59
N TYR A 637 -22.01 9.42 -20.53
CA TYR A 637 -21.23 9.12 -19.33
C TYR A 637 -20.73 10.38 -18.61
N CYS A 638 -20.96 11.57 -19.18
CA CYS A 638 -20.73 12.84 -18.51
C CYS A 638 -21.82 13.08 -17.47
N GLN A 639 -21.44 13.52 -16.26
CA GLN A 639 -22.40 14.08 -15.32
C GLN A 639 -22.47 15.60 -15.51
N PRO A 640 -23.65 16.18 -15.76
CA PRO A 640 -23.79 17.62 -15.92
C PRO A 640 -23.51 18.32 -14.58
N ALA A 641 -22.61 19.30 -14.60
CA ALA A 641 -22.43 20.21 -13.47
C ALA A 641 -23.29 21.44 -13.67
N LEU A 642 -24.47 21.47 -13.05
CA LEU A 642 -25.42 22.59 -12.89
C LEU A 642 -25.85 23.38 -14.17
N LYS A 643 -24.96 23.65 -15.14
CA LYS A 643 -25.15 24.27 -16.47
C LYS A 643 -24.12 23.87 -17.56
N THR A 644 -23.05 23.12 -17.25
CA THR A 644 -22.02 22.74 -18.24
C THR A 644 -21.60 21.28 -18.11
N ASN A 645 -21.15 20.70 -19.22
CA ASN A 645 -20.64 19.34 -19.31
C ASN A 645 -19.15 19.36 -19.62
N VAL A 646 -18.46 18.29 -19.19
CA VAL A 646 -17.02 18.16 -19.40
C VAL A 646 -16.68 16.74 -19.85
N MET A 647 -15.79 16.62 -20.84
CA MET A 647 -15.25 15.34 -21.30
C MET A 647 -13.76 15.45 -21.64
N PHE A 648 -13.07 14.31 -21.65
CA PHE A 648 -11.69 14.23 -22.10
C PHE A 648 -11.62 13.93 -23.60
N VAL A 649 -10.57 14.47 -24.23
CA VAL A 649 -9.98 13.90 -25.45
C VAL A 649 -8.61 13.35 -25.07
N ALA A 650 -8.41 12.06 -25.29
CA ALA A 650 -7.15 11.38 -24.99
C ALA A 650 -6.48 10.92 -26.29
N ARG A 651 -5.14 10.96 -26.31
CA ARG A 651 -4.37 10.17 -27.27
C ARG A 651 -4.32 8.75 -26.77
N VAL A 652 -4.71 7.81 -27.62
CA VAL A 652 -4.78 6.39 -27.30
C VAL A 652 -4.01 5.61 -28.35
N LEU A 653 -3.04 4.82 -27.90
CA LEU A 653 -2.31 3.86 -28.72
C LEU A 653 -3.17 2.61 -28.89
N VAL A 654 -4.13 2.67 -29.82
CA VAL A 654 -5.07 1.57 -30.08
C VAL A 654 -4.40 0.39 -30.79
N GLY A 655 -3.28 0.63 -31.48
CA GLY A 655 -2.50 -0.41 -32.15
C GLY A 655 -3.34 -1.27 -33.10
N GLU A 656 -3.04 -2.56 -33.12
CA GLU A 656 -3.88 -3.57 -33.76
C GLU A 656 -4.97 -4.01 -32.79
N TYR A 657 -6.20 -4.04 -33.27
CA TYR A 657 -7.36 -4.32 -32.43
C TYR A 657 -8.22 -5.46 -32.98
N VAL A 658 -9.06 -5.99 -32.11
CA VAL A 658 -9.95 -7.14 -32.36
C VAL A 658 -11.28 -6.92 -31.68
N LYS A 659 -12.33 -7.61 -32.12
CA LYS A 659 -13.64 -7.54 -31.47
C LYS A 659 -13.55 -7.97 -29.99
N GLY A 660 -14.06 -7.12 -29.11
CA GLY A 660 -14.01 -7.32 -27.67
C GLY A 660 -15.04 -8.31 -27.14
N ASN A 661 -14.80 -8.78 -25.92
CA ASN A 661 -15.69 -9.67 -25.16
C ASN A 661 -15.69 -9.27 -23.69
N ALA A 662 -16.84 -9.37 -23.03
CA ALA A 662 -16.99 -8.94 -21.64
C ALA A 662 -16.13 -9.70 -20.62
N ALA A 663 -15.71 -10.92 -20.95
CA ALA A 663 -14.84 -11.72 -20.10
C ALA A 663 -13.37 -11.26 -20.14
N TYR A 664 -12.97 -10.50 -21.15
CA TYR A 664 -11.56 -10.13 -21.35
C TYR A 664 -11.07 -9.19 -20.24
N VAL A 665 -10.00 -9.59 -19.57
CA VAL A 665 -9.23 -8.77 -18.61
C VAL A 665 -7.95 -8.19 -19.20
N ARG A 666 -7.61 -8.64 -20.42
CA ARG A 666 -6.54 -8.16 -21.30
C ARG A 666 -6.96 -8.47 -22.74
N PRO A 667 -6.34 -7.87 -23.77
CA PRO A 667 -6.65 -8.22 -25.16
C PRO A 667 -6.42 -9.71 -25.42
N PRO A 668 -7.17 -10.34 -26.35
CA PRO A 668 -6.95 -11.72 -26.71
C PRO A 668 -5.69 -11.87 -27.59
N THR A 669 -5.26 -13.11 -27.81
CA THR A 669 -4.08 -13.45 -28.61
C THR A 669 -4.39 -13.37 -30.11
N LYS A 670 -3.45 -12.83 -30.90
CA LYS A 670 -3.51 -12.71 -32.37
C LYS A 670 -3.34 -14.06 -33.09
N SER A 671 -2.65 -14.99 -32.45
CA SER A 671 -2.18 -16.22 -33.06
C SER A 671 -2.35 -17.40 -32.11
N VAL A 672 -2.35 -18.59 -32.71
CA VAL A 672 -2.57 -19.89 -32.02
C VAL A 672 -1.45 -20.21 -31.02
N ASP A 673 -0.28 -19.57 -31.18
CA ASP A 673 0.90 -19.69 -30.31
C ASP A 673 0.76 -18.94 -28.96
N GLY A 674 -0.24 -18.07 -28.79
CA GLY A 674 -0.59 -17.43 -27.54
C GLY A 674 0.35 -16.32 -27.05
N LEU A 675 1.34 -15.91 -27.87
CA LEU A 675 2.40 -14.98 -27.47
C LEU A 675 2.14 -13.52 -27.81
N ARG A 676 1.49 -13.28 -28.96
CA ARG A 676 1.20 -11.93 -29.43
C ARG A 676 -0.23 -11.59 -29.08
N PHE A 677 -0.42 -10.50 -28.39
CA PHE A 677 -1.74 -9.97 -28.05
C PHE A 677 -2.13 -8.88 -29.04
N TYR A 678 -3.43 -8.69 -29.19
CA TYR A 678 -3.95 -7.42 -29.67
C TYR A 678 -3.60 -6.30 -28.68
N ASP A 679 -3.58 -5.08 -29.18
CA ASP A 679 -3.22 -3.90 -28.39
C ASP A 679 -4.46 -3.31 -27.73
N SER A 680 -5.63 -3.48 -28.35
CA SER A 680 -6.92 -3.06 -27.83
C SER A 680 -8.07 -3.93 -28.34
N CYS A 681 -9.23 -3.80 -27.70
CA CYS A 681 -10.48 -4.42 -28.15
C CYS A 681 -11.43 -3.36 -28.71
N VAL A 682 -12.30 -3.73 -29.65
CA VAL A 682 -13.29 -2.84 -30.26
C VAL A 682 -14.68 -3.45 -30.30
N ASP A 683 -15.70 -2.62 -30.51
CA ASP A 683 -17.07 -3.06 -30.76
C ASP A 683 -17.24 -3.70 -32.16
N ASN A 684 -16.59 -3.12 -33.17
CA ASN A 684 -16.64 -3.54 -34.57
C ASN A 684 -15.27 -3.35 -35.24
N GLU A 685 -14.73 -4.40 -35.86
CA GLU A 685 -13.38 -4.37 -36.46
C GLU A 685 -13.30 -3.55 -37.75
N LEU A 686 -14.40 -3.50 -38.53
CA LEU A 686 -14.46 -2.79 -39.81
C LEU A 686 -14.65 -1.28 -39.60
N ASN A 687 -15.48 -0.91 -38.63
CA ASN A 687 -15.77 0.49 -38.31
C ASN A 687 -15.91 0.69 -36.79
N PRO A 688 -14.80 0.68 -36.04
CA PRO A 688 -14.83 0.76 -34.59
C PRO A 688 -15.35 2.12 -34.13
N SER A 689 -16.35 2.09 -33.26
CA SER A 689 -16.88 3.27 -32.56
C SER A 689 -16.39 3.32 -31.11
N ILE A 690 -16.04 2.18 -30.54
CA ILE A 690 -15.54 2.01 -29.16
C ILE A 690 -14.19 1.29 -29.19
N PHE A 691 -13.25 1.79 -28.39
CA PHE A 691 -11.96 1.17 -28.14
C PHE A 691 -11.79 0.91 -26.65
N VAL A 692 -11.33 -0.28 -26.31
CA VAL A 692 -11.04 -0.71 -24.94
C VAL A 692 -9.56 -1.04 -24.84
N VAL A 693 -8.84 -0.24 -24.05
CA VAL A 693 -7.42 -0.44 -23.74
C VAL A 693 -7.27 -0.91 -22.31
N PHE A 694 -6.30 -1.78 -22.07
CA PHE A 694 -6.13 -2.45 -20.78
C PHE A 694 -4.94 -1.90 -20.00
N GLU A 695 -3.95 -1.35 -20.70
CA GLU A 695 -2.77 -0.73 -20.10
C GLU A 695 -2.88 0.80 -20.09
N LYS A 696 -2.76 1.40 -18.89
CA LYS A 696 -2.84 2.85 -18.73
C LYS A 696 -1.71 3.60 -19.46
N TYR A 697 -0.59 2.95 -19.74
CA TYR A 697 0.54 3.55 -20.46
C TYR A 697 0.25 3.78 -21.94
N GLN A 698 -0.80 3.13 -22.50
CA GLN A 698 -1.27 3.38 -23.87
C GLN A 698 -2.05 4.69 -24.02
N ILE A 699 -2.25 5.44 -22.93
CA ILE A 699 -3.15 6.59 -22.90
C ILE A 699 -2.43 7.83 -22.42
N TYR A 700 -2.70 8.95 -23.09
CA TYR A 700 -2.35 10.27 -22.62
C TYR A 700 -3.60 11.17 -22.61
N PRO A 701 -4.08 11.64 -21.45
CA PRO A 701 -5.15 12.62 -21.40
C PRO A 701 -4.61 13.94 -21.96
N GLU A 702 -5.11 14.36 -23.12
CA GLU A 702 -4.51 15.50 -23.83
C GLU A 702 -5.34 16.77 -23.69
N TYR A 703 -6.67 16.67 -23.76
CA TYR A 703 -7.56 17.82 -23.65
C TYR A 703 -8.74 17.55 -22.72
N ILE A 704 -9.23 18.65 -22.15
CA ILE A 704 -10.52 18.74 -21.47
C ILE A 704 -11.37 19.69 -22.28
N ILE A 705 -12.54 19.22 -22.73
CA ILE A 705 -13.55 20.04 -23.40
C ILE A 705 -14.65 20.35 -22.39
N GLU A 706 -14.92 21.63 -22.18
CA GLU A 706 -16.07 22.14 -21.46
C GLU A 706 -17.09 22.71 -22.45
N TYR A 707 -18.33 22.27 -22.37
CA TYR A 707 -19.38 22.55 -23.36
C TYR A 707 -20.76 22.60 -22.72
N ARG A 708 -21.75 23.12 -23.44
CA ARG A 708 -23.16 23.15 -23.03
C ARG A 708 -24.07 22.93 -24.22
N GLU A 709 -25.31 22.50 -23.96
CA GLU A 709 -26.35 22.45 -24.98
C GLU A 709 -26.81 23.86 -25.38
#